data_AF-A0A6V7X8R5-F1
#
_entry.id   AF-A0A6V7X8R5-F1
#
_cell.length_a   1.000
_cell.length_b   1.000
_cell.length_c   1.000
_cell.angle_alpha   90.00
_cell.angle_beta   90.00
_cell.angle_gamma   90.00
#
_symmetry.space_group_name_H-M   'P 1'
#
loop_
_entity.id
_entity.type
_entity.pdbx_description
1 polymer ?
#
loop_
_entity_poly.entity_id
_entity_poly.type
_entity_poly.pdbx_seq_one_letter_code
_entity_poly.pdbx_strand_id
1 'polypeptide(L)'
;MSSTKYQKGVFESVDSVFDENQQEDVVDDRVYDGEEKIDADAEARMEIITSLFPICGGGKPFSAVRRRLLPKYFEQPEELFDEFGFRLPDLDGTVDPTAEQMPLESSSQRMHWLALIQNTHSQVEEALTWANVDIKQVQNVPRFEQMLLQEGGIPHSLRPFLWPLLCGALEKRSKSPFVYAKIVSKSEKEGAPSVNVQIEKDLLRTLPSHYSFSKAHSPGIAPLRRVLRALAFLFPELGYCQGMGLVVGDLLLVCCEENAFWIMSCLIEDLLPSSYYSPSLLGVRVDERLLRHLVQVHMPELTELMHDLNADISMVIANWLITLLASAFPPRILFRIWDWIFAFGSAVLFRIILSMLKLNEEKLLERWRNAKASSSSDPGSELFAAISRLSSEISGVEDLLEMAHSFEFSVTDHLIKELRRKYQAVITSGTQMDVIIDHEDGSFNEGAVKQKVTRRKLHRTTSVVRRIFQQQQHVKDDNENEDDPRRKNIRQTELLLDLRNAIIQICAHFSECNEKEHCERQICTQADYSLGFDSTKEREIFFTTRNEVGERKARAIADFEQEDEHDLGFHRDNIIQIVSTEDEHCWIGELNGRRGWFPAKFVQVVGEHCRNYCIKGDEVLSPRIAELVRGAFAFAFRQIFCHGIRQTNRHFGILSSSNALHPWSFIEAVSNGLAGTKCGGSIGEKVGHLAENTSRLTLSTTFRLDQDGRVLSPEELLILAIYSINCSHEPANAPLDGKFRSLVVFGLNEQCLHLWFNIFCHSSGQDALRERYYHSWSFIRSPASQQICCELKLLMQFGFSFNVDSEIVCAEELKTTAAASSTNDKKQNIGENGIVKENGDKKGLLRNGIPLKEGVRDLLIKHHLFSWDI
;
A
#
# COMPACT_ATOMS: atom_id res chain seq x y z
N MET A 1 9.94 -55.35 -14.51
CA MET A 1 8.58 -55.13 -13.98
C MET A 1 8.58 -55.36 -12.47
N SER A 2 8.83 -54.29 -11.71
CA SER A 2 8.31 -54.00 -10.37
C SER A 2 8.86 -52.61 -10.02
N SER A 3 8.42 -51.59 -10.76
CA SER A 3 7.43 -50.64 -10.27
C SER A 3 7.78 -50.18 -8.86
N THR A 4 8.46 -49.03 -8.75
CA THR A 4 8.35 -48.08 -7.64
C THR A 4 6.88 -47.63 -7.54
N LYS A 5 6.03 -48.57 -7.14
CA LYS A 5 4.73 -48.30 -6.55
C LYS A 5 5.05 -47.93 -5.12
N TYR A 6 4.89 -46.66 -4.77
CA TYR A 6 4.70 -46.31 -3.38
C TYR A 6 3.41 -46.99 -2.89
N GLN A 7 3.54 -48.20 -2.33
CA GLN A 7 2.49 -48.86 -1.55
C GLN A 7 3.10 -49.90 -0.62
N LYS A 8 3.25 -49.57 0.68
CA LYS A 8 2.36 -50.03 1.75
C LYS A 8 2.89 -49.62 3.13
N GLY A 9 2.21 -48.64 3.73
CA GLY A 9 1.92 -48.55 5.17
C GLY A 9 3.05 -48.85 6.15
N VAL A 10 4.04 -47.98 6.23
CA VAL A 10 4.75 -47.59 7.46
C VAL A 10 5.22 -46.14 7.26
N PHE A 11 5.29 -45.32 8.31
CA PHE A 11 5.96 -44.01 8.30
C PHE A 11 7.40 -44.17 7.78
N GLU A 12 7.64 -43.93 6.49
CA GLU A 12 8.99 -43.94 5.92
C GLU A 12 9.71 -42.66 6.35
N SER A 13 10.93 -42.82 6.87
CA SER A 13 11.80 -41.70 7.21
C SER A 13 12.30 -41.07 5.92
N VAL A 14 12.51 -39.76 5.93
CA VAL A 14 13.05 -39.06 4.76
C VAL A 14 14.37 -39.68 4.29
N ASP A 15 15.18 -40.23 5.21
CA ASP A 15 16.43 -40.92 4.88
C ASP A 15 16.23 -42.08 3.89
N SER A 16 15.16 -42.85 3.99
CA SER A 16 14.92 -43.96 3.06
C SER A 16 14.58 -43.51 1.63
N VAL A 17 14.09 -42.27 1.45
CA VAL A 17 13.88 -41.68 0.10
C VAL A 17 15.21 -41.36 -0.58
N PHE A 18 16.27 -41.12 0.21
CA PHE A 18 17.58 -40.72 -0.28
C PHE A 18 18.60 -41.87 -0.34
N ASP A 19 18.30 -43.05 0.24
CA ASP A 19 19.28 -44.13 0.49
C ASP A 19 19.33 -45.28 -0.54
N GLU A 20 18.85 -45.10 -1.77
CA GLU A 20 19.08 -46.10 -2.83
C GLU A 20 20.47 -45.91 -3.48
N ASN A 21 21.49 -46.50 -2.84
CA ASN A 21 22.79 -46.89 -3.39
C ASN A 21 23.69 -45.81 -4.04
N GLN A 22 24.19 -44.77 -3.34
CA GLN A 22 25.40 -44.03 -3.81
C GLN A 22 26.29 -43.59 -2.63
N GLN A 23 27.42 -44.28 -2.46
CA GLN A 23 28.56 -43.85 -1.63
C GLN A 23 29.30 -42.74 -2.37
N GLU A 24 29.14 -41.47 -1.98
CA GLU A 24 30.12 -40.39 -2.15
C GLU A 24 29.64 -39.12 -1.40
N ASP A 25 30.46 -38.68 -0.42
CA ASP A 25 30.46 -37.38 0.27
C ASP A 25 29.12 -36.74 0.70
N VAL A 26 28.29 -37.51 1.42
CA VAL A 26 27.21 -36.92 2.24
C VAL A 26 27.81 -36.36 3.53
N VAL A 27 27.62 -35.06 3.77
CA VAL A 27 28.05 -34.34 4.98
C VAL A 27 27.49 -35.03 6.23
N ASP A 28 28.34 -35.28 7.23
CA ASP A 28 27.98 -35.84 8.56
C ASP A 28 26.84 -35.01 9.19
N ASP A 29 25.66 -35.63 9.33
CA ASP A 29 24.42 -35.03 9.86
C ASP A 29 24.56 -34.44 11.29
N ARG A 30 25.68 -34.71 11.97
CA ARG A 30 25.97 -34.21 13.33
C ARG A 30 26.20 -32.70 13.41
N VAL A 31 26.37 -31.99 12.30
CA VAL A 31 26.50 -30.52 12.30
C VAL A 31 25.12 -29.83 12.47
N TYR A 32 24.01 -30.57 12.31
CA TYR A 32 22.66 -30.01 12.27
C TYR A 32 21.79 -30.30 13.50
N ASP A 33 22.32 -30.96 14.54
CA ASP A 33 21.58 -31.37 15.75
C ASP A 33 21.55 -30.32 16.88
N GLY A 34 21.86 -29.05 16.57
CA GLY A 34 21.85 -27.94 17.53
C GLY A 34 20.73 -26.92 17.25
N GLU A 35 20.01 -26.54 18.31
CA GLU A 35 18.94 -25.53 18.35
C GLU A 35 19.01 -24.38 17.32
N GLU A 36 17.87 -24.17 16.64
CA GLU A 36 17.40 -22.94 15.96
C GLU A 36 18.45 -21.87 15.59
N LYS A 37 19.28 -22.12 14.57
CA LYS A 37 19.98 -21.03 13.87
C LYS A 37 19.63 -20.96 12.39
N ILE A 38 18.87 -19.91 12.08
CA ILE A 38 18.76 -19.30 10.76
C ILE A 38 20.17 -18.79 10.44
N ASP A 39 20.97 -19.53 9.67
CA ASP A 39 22.37 -19.13 9.49
C ASP A 39 22.84 -19.21 8.05
N ALA A 40 22.58 -18.15 7.30
CA ALA A 40 23.20 -17.92 6.00
C ALA A 40 24.72 -17.70 6.10
N ASP A 41 25.30 -17.54 7.30
CA ASP A 41 26.75 -17.54 7.50
C ASP A 41 27.32 -18.95 7.53
N ALA A 42 26.52 -19.97 7.88
CA ALA A 42 26.96 -21.37 7.76
C ALA A 42 27.16 -21.75 6.28
N GLU A 43 26.21 -21.38 5.41
CA GLU A 43 26.32 -21.58 3.95
C GLU A 43 27.50 -20.81 3.34
N ALA A 44 27.76 -19.59 3.81
CA ALA A 44 28.88 -18.80 3.34
C ALA A 44 30.25 -19.41 3.67
N ARG A 45 30.36 -20.16 4.78
CA ARG A 45 31.60 -20.84 5.20
C ARG A 45 31.83 -22.19 4.52
N MET A 46 30.86 -22.70 3.76
CA MET A 46 31.02 -23.97 3.05
C MET A 46 32.03 -23.83 1.91
N GLU A 47 32.81 -24.88 1.70
CA GLU A 47 33.65 -25.00 0.50
C GLU A 47 32.77 -25.07 -0.74
N ILE A 48 33.25 -24.50 -1.85
CA ILE A 48 32.47 -24.43 -3.10
C ILE A 48 32.09 -25.81 -3.66
N ILE A 49 32.84 -26.85 -3.30
CA ILE A 49 32.60 -28.23 -3.75
C ILE A 49 31.42 -28.90 -3.06
N THR A 50 30.95 -28.38 -1.92
CA THR A 50 29.84 -28.95 -1.15
C THR A 50 28.50 -28.80 -1.90
N SER A 51 27.62 -29.80 -1.78
CA SER A 51 26.24 -29.75 -2.29
C SER A 51 25.24 -29.77 -1.13
N LEU A 52 24.18 -28.96 -1.22
CA LEU A 52 23.05 -28.96 -0.29
C LEU A 52 21.91 -29.90 -0.71
N PHE A 53 22.05 -30.50 -1.89
CA PHE A 53 21.05 -31.39 -2.48
C PHE A 53 21.68 -32.74 -2.82
N PRO A 54 20.94 -33.84 -2.64
CA PRO A 54 21.37 -35.19 -3.00
C PRO A 54 21.15 -35.39 -4.51
N ILE A 55 22.05 -34.86 -5.33
CA ILE A 55 21.91 -34.80 -6.79
C ILE A 55 22.37 -36.09 -7.48
N CYS A 56 22.88 -37.04 -6.71
CA CYS A 56 23.31 -38.35 -7.12
C CYS A 56 22.08 -39.27 -7.41
N GLY A 57 21.45 -39.07 -8.57
CA GLY A 57 20.31 -39.85 -9.08
C GLY A 57 19.19 -38.96 -9.60
N GLY A 58 19.13 -38.75 -10.92
CA GLY A 58 18.22 -37.80 -11.57
C GLY A 58 16.73 -38.05 -11.31
N GLY A 59 15.93 -36.97 -11.33
CA GLY A 59 14.46 -37.01 -11.42
C GLY A 59 13.72 -37.57 -10.22
N LYS A 60 14.39 -37.83 -9.08
CA LYS A 60 13.70 -38.34 -7.89
C LYS A 60 12.78 -37.26 -7.29
N PRO A 61 11.58 -37.63 -6.80
CA PRO A 61 10.70 -36.71 -6.10
C PRO A 61 11.44 -35.98 -4.97
N PHE A 62 11.19 -34.68 -4.81
CA PHE A 62 11.81 -33.82 -3.79
C PHE A 62 13.34 -33.64 -3.85
N SER A 63 14.04 -34.20 -4.84
CA SER A 63 15.50 -34.07 -4.97
C SER A 63 16.00 -32.63 -5.16
N ALA A 64 15.14 -31.75 -5.67
CA ALA A 64 15.39 -30.32 -5.86
C ALA A 64 14.83 -29.44 -4.73
N VAL A 65 14.39 -30.05 -3.62
CA VAL A 65 13.85 -29.34 -2.46
C VAL A 65 14.82 -29.44 -1.31
N ARG A 66 15.07 -28.32 -0.64
CA ARG A 66 15.91 -28.32 0.56
C ARG A 66 15.37 -29.29 1.61
N ARG A 67 16.25 -30.13 2.16
CA ARG A 67 15.96 -31.09 3.24
C ARG A 67 15.14 -30.49 4.39
N ARG A 68 15.45 -29.27 4.81
CA ARG A 68 14.74 -28.56 5.90
C ARG A 68 13.29 -28.17 5.58
N LEU A 69 12.93 -28.10 4.31
CA LEU A 69 11.54 -27.86 3.87
C LEU A 69 10.75 -29.15 3.71
N LEU A 70 11.36 -30.31 3.88
CA LEU A 70 10.65 -31.59 3.85
C LEU A 70 10.25 -32.00 5.28
N PRO A 71 9.08 -32.64 5.46
CA PRO A 71 8.69 -33.17 6.76
C PRO A 71 9.67 -34.28 7.17
N LYS A 72 9.71 -34.70 8.44
CA LYS A 72 10.51 -35.88 8.86
C LYS A 72 9.95 -37.22 8.36
N TYR A 73 8.64 -37.26 8.08
CA TYR A 73 7.91 -38.44 7.61
C TYR A 73 6.83 -38.00 6.62
N PHE A 74 6.54 -38.81 5.61
CA PHE A 74 5.47 -38.53 4.65
C PHE A 74 4.15 -39.20 5.09
N GLU A 75 3.06 -38.43 5.12
CA GLU A 75 1.74 -38.90 5.60
C GLU A 75 1.00 -39.81 4.60
N GLN A 76 1.19 -39.61 3.29
CA GLN A 76 0.40 -40.25 2.23
C GLN A 76 1.34 -40.79 1.13
N PRO A 77 1.52 -42.12 1.03
CA PRO A 77 2.41 -42.71 0.03
C PRO A 77 1.81 -42.75 -1.38
N GLU A 78 0.51 -42.52 -1.56
CA GLU A 78 -0.16 -42.75 -2.86
C GLU A 78 -0.07 -41.57 -3.84
N GLU A 79 0.38 -40.39 -3.40
CA GLU A 79 0.50 -39.19 -4.24
C GLU A 79 1.86 -39.14 -4.95
N LEU A 80 1.86 -38.80 -6.25
CA LEU A 80 3.07 -38.62 -7.04
C LEU A 80 3.51 -37.15 -7.04
N PHE A 81 4.81 -36.92 -6.84
CA PHE A 81 5.42 -35.60 -6.83
C PHE A 81 6.58 -35.52 -7.82
N ASP A 82 6.82 -34.33 -8.36
CA ASP A 82 8.00 -34.05 -9.19
C ASP A 82 9.25 -33.78 -8.35
N GLU A 83 10.38 -33.51 -9.01
CA GLU A 83 11.66 -33.25 -8.34
C GLU A 83 11.63 -32.02 -7.42
N PHE A 84 10.73 -31.08 -7.68
CA PHE A 84 10.52 -29.85 -6.90
C PHE A 84 9.42 -29.99 -5.85
N GLY A 85 8.80 -31.16 -5.67
CA GLY A 85 7.79 -31.42 -4.65
C GLY A 85 6.37 -30.95 -4.98
N PHE A 86 6.09 -30.67 -6.26
CA PHE A 86 4.74 -30.38 -6.77
C PHE A 86 4.00 -31.66 -7.12
N ARG A 87 2.73 -31.73 -6.75
CA ARG A 87 1.86 -32.86 -7.06
C ARG A 87 1.66 -32.98 -8.57
N LEU A 88 1.92 -34.17 -9.11
CA LEU A 88 1.62 -34.50 -10.50
C LEU A 88 0.12 -34.81 -10.67
N PRO A 89 -0.51 -34.44 -11.80
CA PRO A 89 -1.90 -34.79 -12.05
C PRO A 89 -2.10 -36.31 -12.03
N ASP A 90 -3.23 -36.78 -11.50
CA ASP A 90 -3.66 -38.18 -11.62
C ASP A 90 -3.91 -38.51 -13.11
N LEU A 91 -2.86 -38.86 -13.84
CA LEU A 91 -2.97 -39.35 -15.21
C LEU A 91 -3.35 -40.81 -15.14
N ASP A 92 -4.51 -41.16 -15.68
CA ASP A 92 -5.02 -42.52 -15.83
C ASP A 92 -3.98 -43.44 -16.51
N GLY A 93 -3.07 -44.01 -15.73
CA GLY A 93 -2.18 -45.13 -16.06
C GLY A 93 -1.36 -45.07 -17.35
N THR A 94 -1.25 -43.92 -18.03
CA THR A 94 -0.72 -43.83 -19.41
C THR A 94 0.66 -43.18 -19.52
N VAL A 95 1.15 -42.54 -18.46
CA VAL A 95 2.55 -42.09 -18.39
C VAL A 95 3.33 -43.08 -17.55
N ASP A 96 4.26 -43.76 -18.20
CA ASP A 96 5.18 -44.68 -17.54
C ASP A 96 6.05 -43.87 -16.55
N PRO A 97 5.93 -44.05 -15.21
CA PRO A 97 6.75 -43.33 -14.24
C PRO A 97 8.24 -43.71 -14.33
N THR A 98 8.58 -44.66 -15.20
CA THR A 98 9.94 -45.07 -15.60
C THR A 98 10.49 -44.37 -16.85
N ALA A 99 9.77 -43.42 -17.46
CA ALA A 99 10.38 -42.55 -18.45
C ALA A 99 11.49 -41.75 -17.76
N GLU A 100 12.76 -42.04 -18.09
CA GLU A 100 13.95 -41.38 -17.54
C GLU A 100 13.77 -39.85 -17.64
N GLN A 101 13.37 -39.22 -16.54
CA GLN A 101 13.30 -37.77 -16.47
C GLN A 101 14.73 -37.25 -16.60
N MET A 102 14.94 -36.30 -17.52
CA MET A 102 16.26 -35.72 -17.71
C MET A 102 16.80 -35.20 -16.37
N PRO A 103 18.06 -35.50 -16.03
CA PRO A 103 18.63 -35.08 -14.76
C PRO A 103 18.56 -33.56 -14.62
N LEU A 104 18.32 -33.08 -13.40
CA LEU A 104 18.19 -31.66 -13.10
C LEU A 104 19.50 -30.88 -13.38
N GLU A 105 20.63 -31.53 -13.13
CA GLU A 105 21.96 -31.09 -13.51
C GLU A 105 22.84 -32.31 -13.83
N SER A 106 23.91 -32.11 -14.59
CA SER A 106 24.92 -33.14 -14.83
C SER A 106 26.19 -32.87 -14.03
N SER A 107 26.91 -33.94 -13.64
CA SER A 107 28.20 -33.81 -12.95
C SER A 107 29.22 -33.03 -13.79
N SER A 108 29.18 -33.19 -15.12
CA SER A 108 30.02 -32.43 -16.06
C SER A 108 29.75 -30.93 -15.97
N GLN A 109 28.47 -30.54 -16.04
CA GLN A 109 28.05 -29.14 -15.91
C GLN A 109 28.48 -28.55 -14.56
N ARG A 110 28.26 -29.27 -13.45
CA ARG A 110 28.71 -28.83 -12.12
C ARG A 110 30.21 -28.63 -12.06
N MET A 111 30.98 -29.59 -12.60
CA MET A 111 32.45 -29.50 -12.63
C MET A 111 32.95 -28.33 -13.47
N HIS A 112 32.33 -28.03 -14.61
CA HIS A 112 32.69 -26.85 -15.40
C HIS A 112 32.48 -25.55 -14.60
N TRP A 113 31.37 -25.44 -13.85
CA TRP A 113 31.10 -24.25 -13.03
C TRP A 113 32.10 -24.11 -11.88
N LEU A 114 32.40 -25.21 -11.20
CA LEU A 114 33.42 -25.22 -10.15
C LEU A 114 34.80 -24.84 -10.69
N ALA A 115 35.18 -25.38 -11.85
CA ALA A 115 36.44 -25.04 -12.51
C ALA A 115 36.50 -23.56 -12.91
N LEU A 116 35.42 -22.98 -13.43
CA LEU A 116 35.35 -21.54 -13.74
C LEU A 116 35.59 -20.69 -12.47
N ILE A 117 34.92 -21.02 -11.38
CA ILE A 117 35.04 -20.30 -10.10
C ILE A 117 36.44 -20.48 -9.50
N GLN A 118 37.01 -21.69 -9.52
CA GLN A 118 38.35 -21.95 -9.00
C GLN A 118 39.43 -21.23 -9.83
N ASN A 119 39.35 -21.30 -11.16
CA ASN A 119 40.35 -20.69 -12.04
C ASN A 119 40.39 -19.16 -11.91
N THR A 120 39.23 -18.53 -11.71
CA THR A 120 39.13 -17.09 -11.45
C THR A 120 39.72 -16.69 -10.10
N HIS A 121 39.84 -17.63 -9.15
CA HIS A 121 40.36 -17.41 -7.81
C HIS A 121 41.66 -18.19 -7.54
N SER A 122 42.50 -18.38 -8.58
CA SER A 122 43.75 -19.14 -8.52
C SER A 122 44.81 -18.61 -7.54
N GLN A 123 44.61 -17.39 -7.01
CA GLN A 123 45.48 -16.75 -6.01
C GLN A 123 45.22 -17.25 -4.58
N VAL A 124 44.14 -18.01 -4.34
CA VAL A 124 43.77 -18.52 -3.02
C VAL A 124 44.45 -19.90 -2.81
N GLU A 125 45.41 -19.98 -1.89
CA GLU A 125 46.14 -21.23 -1.59
C GLU A 125 45.30 -22.22 -0.75
N GLU A 126 44.30 -21.74 -0.02
CA GLU A 126 43.38 -22.54 0.80
C GLU A 126 42.14 -22.99 0.01
N ALA A 127 41.37 -23.94 0.56
CA ALA A 127 40.10 -24.37 -0.04
C ALA A 127 39.13 -23.18 -0.16
N LEU A 128 38.67 -22.89 -1.38
CA LEU A 128 37.82 -21.74 -1.66
C LEU A 128 36.43 -21.93 -1.03
N THR A 129 36.01 -20.97 -0.19
CA THR A 129 34.67 -20.93 0.40
C THR A 129 33.77 -19.92 -0.29
N TRP A 130 32.45 -20.08 -0.17
CA TRP A 130 31.48 -19.16 -0.77
C TRP A 130 31.59 -17.72 -0.28
N ALA A 131 32.08 -17.47 0.94
CA ALA A 131 32.32 -16.14 1.47
C ALA A 131 33.45 -15.40 0.75
N ASN A 132 34.36 -16.13 0.10
CA ASN A 132 35.54 -15.59 -0.57
C ASN A 132 35.39 -15.48 -2.09
N VAL A 133 34.25 -15.91 -2.66
CA VAL A 133 33.99 -15.81 -4.10
C VAL A 133 33.68 -14.37 -4.49
N ASP A 134 34.53 -13.76 -5.31
CA ASP A 134 34.29 -12.49 -5.99
C ASP A 134 33.52 -12.74 -7.29
N ILE A 135 32.21 -12.59 -7.21
CA ILE A 135 31.32 -12.85 -8.34
C ILE A 135 31.61 -11.96 -9.56
N LYS A 136 32.17 -10.76 -9.36
CA LYS A 136 32.49 -9.85 -10.47
C LYS A 136 33.60 -10.41 -11.34
N GLN A 137 34.57 -11.09 -10.74
CA GLN A 137 35.64 -11.75 -11.49
C GLN A 137 35.07 -12.89 -12.33
N VAL A 138 34.12 -13.65 -11.78
CA VAL A 138 33.44 -14.75 -12.51
C VAL A 138 32.62 -14.20 -13.67
N GLN A 139 31.80 -13.16 -13.45
CA GLN A 139 30.95 -12.55 -14.49
C GLN A 139 31.74 -11.93 -15.65
N ASN A 140 32.94 -11.41 -15.39
CA ASN A 140 33.77 -10.77 -16.41
C ASN A 140 34.43 -11.77 -17.39
N VAL A 141 34.34 -13.08 -17.12
CA VAL A 141 34.86 -14.10 -18.03
C VAL A 141 33.82 -14.38 -19.12
N PRO A 142 34.16 -14.30 -20.43
CA PRO A 142 33.21 -14.59 -21.52
C PRO A 142 32.55 -15.97 -21.42
N ARG A 143 33.27 -16.94 -20.84
CA ARG A 143 32.77 -18.29 -20.59
C ARG A 143 31.55 -18.32 -19.65
N PHE A 144 31.38 -17.34 -18.76
CA PHE A 144 30.25 -17.27 -17.84
C PHE A 144 28.90 -17.21 -18.58
N GLU A 145 28.78 -16.30 -19.55
CA GLU A 145 27.57 -16.18 -20.37
C GLU A 145 27.36 -17.41 -21.26
N GLN A 146 28.45 -17.93 -21.85
CA GLN A 146 28.39 -19.17 -22.61
C GLN A 146 27.85 -20.34 -21.79
N MET A 147 28.24 -20.45 -20.51
CA MET A 147 27.76 -21.50 -19.62
C MET A 147 26.28 -21.33 -19.24
N LEU A 148 25.82 -20.09 -19.11
CA LEU A 148 24.41 -19.80 -18.87
C LEU A 148 23.51 -20.17 -20.05
N LEU A 149 23.97 -19.89 -21.29
CA LEU A 149 23.21 -20.13 -22.52
C LEU A 149 23.34 -21.57 -23.02
N GLN A 150 24.57 -22.05 -23.22
CA GLN A 150 24.88 -23.27 -23.97
C GLN A 150 25.11 -24.52 -23.10
N GLU A 151 25.47 -24.35 -21.81
CA GLU A 151 25.77 -25.47 -20.91
C GLU A 151 24.67 -25.72 -19.86
N GLY A 152 23.41 -25.43 -20.18
CA GLY A 152 22.30 -25.80 -19.30
C GLY A 152 22.12 -24.93 -18.05
N GLY A 153 22.86 -23.81 -17.92
CA GLY A 153 22.65 -22.83 -16.86
C GLY A 153 23.42 -23.08 -15.59
N ILE A 154 22.99 -22.45 -14.50
CA ILE A 154 23.58 -22.68 -13.19
C ILE A 154 23.05 -24.04 -12.67
N PRO A 155 23.94 -24.98 -12.30
CA PRO A 155 23.56 -26.22 -11.61
C PRO A 155 22.69 -25.89 -10.40
N HIS A 156 21.60 -26.64 -10.22
CA HIS A 156 20.69 -26.46 -9.11
C HIS A 156 21.39 -26.45 -7.74
N SER A 157 22.42 -27.28 -7.56
CA SER A 157 23.24 -27.29 -6.33
C SER A 157 24.01 -26.01 -6.06
N LEU A 158 24.31 -25.21 -7.09
CA LEU A 158 25.09 -23.97 -6.96
C LEU A 158 24.20 -22.72 -6.84
N ARG A 159 22.94 -22.78 -7.26
CA ARG A 159 21.98 -21.66 -7.18
C ARG A 159 21.83 -21.04 -5.78
N PRO A 160 21.77 -21.80 -4.66
CA PRO A 160 21.59 -21.21 -3.34
C PRO A 160 22.73 -20.28 -2.92
N PHE A 161 23.90 -20.46 -3.54
CA PHE A 161 25.10 -19.66 -3.27
C PHE A 161 25.31 -18.57 -4.32
N LEU A 162 25.10 -18.91 -5.60
CA LEU A 162 25.32 -17.97 -6.71
C LEU A 162 24.22 -16.93 -6.84
N TRP A 163 22.95 -17.25 -6.62
CA TRP A 163 21.88 -16.25 -6.74
C TRP A 163 22.06 -15.07 -5.76
N PRO A 164 22.30 -15.29 -4.45
CA PRO A 164 22.56 -14.20 -3.52
C PRO A 164 23.80 -13.35 -3.88
N LEU A 165 24.80 -13.95 -4.51
CA LEU A 165 26.00 -13.24 -4.99
C LEU A 165 25.67 -12.39 -6.22
N LEU A 166 25.05 -13.00 -7.24
CA LEU A 166 24.74 -12.38 -8.53
C LEU A 166 23.81 -11.17 -8.38
N CYS A 167 22.75 -11.29 -7.57
CA CYS A 167 21.79 -10.19 -7.38
C CYS A 167 22.25 -9.15 -6.34
N GLY A 168 23.41 -9.32 -5.70
CA GLY A 168 23.95 -8.41 -4.69
C GLY A 168 23.36 -8.56 -3.29
N ALA A 169 22.57 -9.59 -3.02
CA ALA A 169 21.95 -9.84 -1.72
C ALA A 169 22.98 -10.02 -0.59
N LEU A 170 24.10 -10.71 -0.84
CA LEU A 170 25.15 -10.87 0.17
C LEU A 170 25.88 -9.55 0.49
N GLU A 171 26.11 -8.72 -0.52
CA GLU A 171 26.67 -7.37 -0.33
C GLU A 171 25.71 -6.49 0.46
N LYS A 172 24.41 -6.59 0.17
CA LYS A 172 23.36 -5.88 0.91
C LYS A 172 23.25 -6.37 2.36
N ARG A 173 23.36 -7.68 2.59
CA ARG A 173 23.40 -8.28 3.92
C ARG A 173 24.58 -7.76 4.73
N SER A 174 25.79 -7.79 4.17
CA SER A 174 27.01 -7.38 4.88
C SER A 174 27.03 -5.88 5.20
N LYS A 175 26.49 -5.05 4.31
CA LYS A 175 26.33 -3.60 4.53
C LYS A 175 25.13 -3.26 5.42
N SER A 176 24.24 -4.21 5.68
CA SER A 176 23.04 -3.96 6.47
C SER A 176 23.39 -3.82 7.95
N PRO A 177 22.92 -2.74 8.60
CA PRO A 177 23.07 -2.60 10.05
C PRO A 177 22.19 -3.56 10.87
N PHE A 178 21.34 -4.38 10.23
CA PHE A 178 20.44 -5.34 10.88
C PHE A 178 20.60 -6.75 10.33
N VAL A 179 20.47 -7.71 11.24
CA VAL A 179 20.44 -9.14 10.97
C VAL A 179 18.98 -9.58 10.81
N TYR A 180 18.72 -10.50 9.89
CA TYR A 180 17.38 -10.99 9.57
C TYR A 180 16.59 -11.45 10.81
N ALA A 181 17.21 -12.25 11.69
CA ALA A 181 16.58 -12.74 12.92
C ALA A 181 16.01 -11.61 13.80
N LYS A 182 16.67 -10.44 13.85
CA LYS A 182 16.17 -9.27 14.59
C LYS A 182 14.99 -8.60 13.90
N ILE A 183 14.93 -8.64 12.56
CA ILE A 183 13.82 -8.10 11.77
C ILE A 183 12.59 -8.98 11.98
N VAL A 184 12.74 -10.31 11.90
CA VAL A 184 11.67 -11.28 12.18
C VAL A 184 11.06 -11.05 13.55
N SER A 185 11.89 -11.07 14.60
CA SER A 185 11.41 -10.89 15.99
C SER A 185 10.66 -9.56 16.21
N LYS A 186 11.07 -8.49 15.51
CA LYS A 186 10.36 -7.22 15.56
C LYS A 186 9.08 -7.23 14.73
N SER A 187 9.08 -7.84 13.55
CA SER A 187 7.90 -7.94 12.69
C SER A 187 6.75 -8.70 13.37
N GLU A 188 7.06 -9.67 14.22
CA GLU A 188 6.05 -10.41 15.00
C GLU A 188 5.40 -9.54 16.09
N LYS A 189 6.16 -8.62 16.71
CA LYS A 189 5.69 -7.77 17.81
C LYS A 189 5.08 -6.45 17.34
N GLU A 190 5.60 -5.89 16.25
CA GLU A 190 5.36 -4.52 15.77
C GLU A 190 4.80 -4.51 14.33
N GLY A 191 4.42 -5.67 13.78
CA GLY A 191 3.83 -5.78 12.44
C GLY A 191 2.44 -5.15 12.35
N ALA A 192 2.10 -4.59 11.19
CA ALA A 192 0.77 -4.02 10.96
C ALA A 192 -0.29 -5.14 10.93
N PRO A 193 -1.32 -5.13 11.81
CA PRO A 193 -2.30 -6.20 11.89
C PRO A 193 -3.04 -6.47 10.58
N SER A 194 -3.40 -5.41 9.84
CA SER A 194 -4.09 -5.52 8.55
C SER A 194 -3.26 -6.26 7.49
N VAL A 195 -1.97 -5.97 7.42
CA VAL A 195 -1.03 -6.63 6.49
C VAL A 195 -0.80 -8.08 6.87
N ASN A 196 -0.68 -8.38 8.17
CA ASN A 196 -0.53 -9.75 8.64
C ASN A 196 -1.75 -10.61 8.27
N VAL A 197 -2.97 -10.07 8.35
CA VAL A 197 -4.19 -10.78 7.93
C VAL A 197 -4.18 -11.07 6.42
N GLN A 198 -3.71 -10.14 5.59
CA GLN A 198 -3.56 -10.37 4.15
C GLN A 198 -2.54 -11.48 3.87
N ILE A 199 -1.39 -11.45 4.54
CA ILE A 199 -0.38 -12.51 4.42
C ILE A 199 -0.98 -13.86 4.79
N GLU A 200 -1.63 -14.01 5.96
CA GLU A 200 -2.21 -15.30 6.38
C GLU A 200 -3.22 -15.88 5.38
N LYS A 201 -4.04 -15.02 4.76
CA LYS A 201 -4.99 -15.44 3.72
C LYS A 201 -4.29 -15.97 2.46
N ASP A 202 -3.08 -15.50 2.20
CA ASP A 202 -2.34 -15.82 0.98
C ASP A 202 -1.44 -17.05 1.10
N LEU A 203 -0.99 -17.39 2.32
CA LEU A 203 -0.03 -18.47 2.54
C LEU A 203 -0.45 -19.81 1.89
N LEU A 204 -1.70 -20.23 2.09
CA LEU A 204 -2.19 -21.53 1.59
C LEU A 204 -2.57 -21.54 0.11
N ARG A 205 -2.74 -20.36 -0.50
CA ARG A 205 -3.05 -20.21 -1.93
C ARG A 205 -1.81 -19.88 -2.77
N THR A 206 -0.63 -19.80 -2.16
CA THR A 206 0.63 -19.41 -2.82
C THR A 206 1.19 -20.55 -3.67
N LEU A 207 1.45 -21.72 -3.09
CA LEU A 207 1.92 -22.93 -3.78
C LEU A 207 1.03 -24.12 -3.38
N PRO A 208 -0.27 -24.11 -3.75
CA PRO A 208 -1.27 -25.05 -3.21
C PRO A 208 -1.00 -26.51 -3.60
N SER A 209 -0.34 -26.76 -4.74
CA SER A 209 0.02 -28.09 -5.22
C SER A 209 1.37 -28.60 -4.68
N HIS A 210 2.14 -27.76 -3.97
CA HIS A 210 3.43 -28.17 -3.42
C HIS A 210 3.26 -28.77 -2.02
N TYR A 211 3.92 -29.90 -1.76
CA TYR A 211 3.80 -30.65 -0.49
C TYR A 211 4.03 -29.78 0.76
N SER A 212 5.12 -29.01 0.77
CA SER A 212 5.53 -28.18 1.90
C SER A 212 4.73 -26.88 2.09
N PHE A 213 3.77 -26.57 1.21
CA PHE A 213 2.96 -25.34 1.27
C PHE A 213 1.45 -25.59 1.17
N SER A 214 1.01 -26.84 0.98
CA SER A 214 -0.41 -27.17 0.79
C SER A 214 -1.24 -27.16 2.08
N LYS A 215 -0.63 -27.43 3.26
CA LYS A 215 -1.32 -27.52 4.57
C LYS A 215 -0.80 -26.44 5.53
N ALA A 216 -1.67 -25.98 6.44
CA ALA A 216 -1.36 -24.93 7.42
C ALA A 216 -0.16 -25.23 8.34
N HIS A 217 0.09 -26.51 8.60
CA HIS A 217 1.19 -26.98 9.44
C HIS A 217 2.36 -27.55 8.61
N SER A 218 2.35 -27.39 7.29
CA SER A 218 3.46 -27.81 6.45
C SER A 218 4.73 -27.00 6.75
N PRO A 219 5.92 -27.61 6.65
CA PRO A 219 7.21 -26.99 7.03
C PRO A 219 7.54 -25.69 6.27
N GLY A 220 7.03 -25.48 5.05
CA GLY A 220 7.29 -24.28 4.26
C GLY A 220 6.45 -23.06 4.65
N ILE A 221 5.31 -23.25 5.32
CA ILE A 221 4.39 -22.14 5.66
C ILE A 221 5.00 -21.17 6.68
N ALA A 222 5.71 -21.69 7.69
CA ALA A 222 6.29 -20.85 8.73
C ALA A 222 7.45 -19.96 8.21
N PRO A 223 8.44 -20.48 7.44
CA PRO A 223 9.43 -19.65 6.77
C PRO A 223 8.83 -18.61 5.82
N LEU A 224 7.86 -19.00 4.98
CA LEU A 224 7.17 -18.08 4.07
C LEU A 224 6.51 -16.92 4.81
N ARG A 225 5.78 -17.21 5.89
CA ARG A 225 5.18 -16.20 6.76
C ARG A 225 6.21 -15.24 7.34
N ARG A 226 7.32 -15.77 7.89
CA ARG A 226 8.36 -14.94 8.52
C ARG A 226 9.02 -14.00 7.51
N VAL A 227 9.37 -14.49 6.33
CA VAL A 227 9.97 -13.67 5.26
C VAL A 227 9.01 -12.57 4.81
N LEU A 228 7.75 -12.91 4.51
CA LEU A 228 6.75 -11.92 4.05
C LEU A 228 6.46 -10.86 5.12
N ARG A 229 6.31 -11.26 6.39
CA ARG A 229 6.13 -10.31 7.49
C ARG A 229 7.36 -9.44 7.70
N ALA A 230 8.57 -10.00 7.60
CA ALA A 230 9.80 -9.26 7.70
C ALA A 230 9.95 -8.23 6.58
N LEU A 231 9.58 -8.57 5.33
CA LEU A 231 9.58 -7.66 4.18
C LEU A 231 8.56 -6.53 4.37
N ALA A 232 7.31 -6.85 4.70
CA ALA A 232 6.26 -5.86 4.96
C ALA A 232 6.63 -4.92 6.13
N PHE A 233 7.30 -5.46 7.15
CA PHE A 233 7.81 -4.67 8.26
C PHE A 233 8.98 -3.78 7.85
N LEU A 234 9.90 -4.26 7.01
CA LEU A 234 11.06 -3.50 6.55
C LEU A 234 10.68 -2.39 5.56
N PHE A 235 9.65 -2.63 4.74
CA PHE A 235 9.14 -1.74 3.68
C PHE A 235 7.65 -1.39 3.90
N PRO A 236 7.32 -0.52 4.88
CA PRO A 236 5.93 -0.24 5.25
C PRO A 236 5.12 0.45 4.16
N GLU A 237 5.79 1.25 3.33
CA GLU A 237 5.18 1.96 2.19
C GLU A 237 4.73 0.98 1.09
N LEU A 238 5.35 -0.21 1.02
CA LEU A 238 4.96 -1.28 0.11
C LEU A 238 3.90 -2.18 0.76
N GLY A 239 4.09 -2.50 2.04
CA GLY A 239 3.22 -3.43 2.75
C GLY A 239 3.38 -4.85 2.22
N TYR A 240 2.26 -5.49 1.90
CA TYR A 240 2.23 -6.80 1.24
C TYR A 240 1.42 -6.69 -0.05
N CYS A 241 2.00 -7.20 -1.13
CA CYS A 241 1.37 -7.24 -2.44
C CYS A 241 1.15 -8.69 -2.87
N GLN A 242 -0.04 -8.99 -3.37
CA GLN A 242 -0.36 -10.30 -3.92
C GLN A 242 0.57 -10.61 -5.10
N GLY A 243 1.25 -11.75 -5.04
CA GLY A 243 2.30 -12.15 -5.98
C GLY A 243 3.69 -12.25 -5.33
N MET A 244 3.96 -11.46 -4.28
CA MET A 244 5.21 -11.58 -3.51
C MET A 244 5.38 -12.96 -2.88
N GLY A 245 4.28 -13.55 -2.40
CA GLY A 245 4.28 -14.89 -1.81
C GLY A 245 4.83 -15.94 -2.76
N LEU A 246 4.47 -15.88 -4.05
CA LEU A 246 4.89 -16.86 -5.05
C LEU A 246 6.41 -16.81 -5.24
N VAL A 247 6.96 -15.61 -5.48
CA VAL A 247 8.41 -15.40 -5.60
C VAL A 247 9.16 -15.88 -4.36
N VAL A 248 8.67 -15.58 -3.16
CA VAL A 248 9.30 -16.05 -1.91
C VAL A 248 9.20 -17.57 -1.77
N GLY A 249 8.05 -18.16 -2.11
CA GLY A 249 7.84 -19.61 -2.07
C GLY A 249 8.83 -20.35 -2.94
N ASP A 250 8.99 -19.92 -4.19
CA ASP A 250 9.94 -20.47 -5.15
C ASP A 250 11.40 -20.27 -4.71
N LEU A 251 11.75 -19.09 -4.16
CA LEU A 251 13.08 -18.85 -3.59
C LEU A 251 13.36 -19.77 -2.40
N LEU A 252 12.38 -20.08 -1.57
CA LEU A 252 12.55 -20.96 -0.40
C LEU A 252 12.85 -22.40 -0.82
N LEU A 253 12.34 -22.87 -1.97
CA LEU A 253 12.69 -24.21 -2.49
C LEU A 253 14.20 -24.40 -2.64
N VAL A 254 14.91 -23.31 -3.02
CA VAL A 254 16.33 -23.33 -3.36
C VAL A 254 17.20 -22.75 -2.25
N CYS A 255 16.81 -21.63 -1.64
CA CYS A 255 17.62 -20.84 -0.71
C CYS A 255 17.19 -21.02 0.74
N CYS A 256 18.08 -20.72 1.69
CA CYS A 256 17.66 -20.57 3.08
C CYS A 256 16.76 -19.34 3.25
N GLU A 257 15.97 -19.33 4.31
CA GLU A 257 15.02 -18.28 4.63
C GLU A 257 15.64 -16.87 4.63
N GLU A 258 16.83 -16.72 5.22
CA GLU A 258 17.53 -15.42 5.26
C GLU A 258 18.03 -14.99 3.87
N ASN A 259 18.58 -15.90 3.07
CA ASN A 259 18.98 -15.57 1.70
C ASN A 259 17.77 -15.20 0.84
N ALA A 260 16.64 -15.91 0.96
CA ALA A 260 15.39 -15.54 0.28
C ALA A 260 14.93 -14.12 0.64
N PHE A 261 15.00 -13.75 1.93
CA PHE A 261 14.70 -12.39 2.38
C PHE A 261 15.63 -11.32 1.77
N TRP A 262 16.95 -11.58 1.73
CA TRP A 262 17.90 -10.63 1.16
C TRP A 262 17.81 -10.53 -0.35
N ILE A 263 17.56 -11.64 -1.07
CA ILE A 263 17.26 -11.64 -2.50
C ILE A 263 16.03 -10.78 -2.78
N MET A 264 14.93 -10.97 -2.04
CA MET A 264 13.73 -10.12 -2.20
C MET A 264 14.01 -8.65 -1.88
N SER A 265 14.86 -8.36 -0.90
CA SER A 265 15.26 -6.99 -0.60
C SER A 265 16.08 -6.34 -1.73
N CYS A 266 16.89 -7.11 -2.46
CA CYS A 266 17.56 -6.66 -3.68
C CYS A 266 16.59 -6.49 -4.84
N LEU A 267 15.64 -7.42 -5.02
CA LEU A 267 14.60 -7.30 -6.04
C LEU A 267 13.80 -5.99 -5.88
N ILE A 268 13.40 -5.67 -4.65
CA ILE A 268 12.57 -4.50 -4.33
C ILE A 268 13.32 -3.17 -4.50
N GLU A 269 14.58 -3.09 -4.06
CA GLU A 269 15.32 -1.82 -4.00
C GLU A 269 16.23 -1.58 -5.20
N ASP A 270 16.80 -2.63 -5.81
CA ASP A 270 17.89 -2.50 -6.79
C ASP A 270 17.49 -2.98 -8.19
N LEU A 271 16.72 -4.08 -8.29
CA LEU A 271 16.43 -4.71 -9.58
C LEU A 271 15.17 -4.15 -10.26
N LEU A 272 14.09 -4.00 -9.49
CA LEU A 272 12.78 -3.57 -9.99
C LEU A 272 12.56 -2.06 -9.76
N PRO A 273 11.68 -1.42 -10.54
CA PRO A 273 11.29 -0.03 -10.33
C PRO A 273 10.76 0.25 -8.91
N SER A 274 10.85 1.50 -8.47
CA SER A 274 10.18 1.92 -7.23
C SER A 274 8.68 1.65 -7.30
N SER A 275 8.08 1.37 -6.14
CA SER A 275 6.61 1.20 -6.03
C SER A 275 6.04 0.03 -6.84
N TYR A 276 6.89 -0.93 -7.26
CA TYR A 276 6.48 -2.14 -7.99
C TYR A 276 5.47 -2.98 -7.19
N TYR A 277 5.78 -3.22 -5.91
CA TYR A 277 4.89 -3.92 -4.96
C TYR A 277 4.08 -2.96 -4.08
N SER A 278 3.95 -1.69 -4.45
CA SER A 278 3.11 -0.74 -3.69
C SER A 278 1.62 -1.00 -3.96
N PRO A 279 0.69 -0.52 -3.12
CA PRO A 279 -0.75 -0.59 -3.39
C PRO A 279 -1.17 0.04 -4.73
N SER A 280 -0.40 1.03 -5.22
CA SER A 280 -0.67 1.69 -6.51
C SER A 280 -0.22 0.86 -7.72
N LEU A 281 0.63 -0.14 -7.52
CA LEU A 281 1.30 -0.93 -8.56
C LEU A 281 1.96 -0.07 -9.65
N LEU A 282 2.36 1.16 -9.32
CA LEU A 282 2.88 2.12 -10.30
C LEU A 282 4.06 1.56 -11.10
N GLY A 283 4.99 0.87 -10.43
CA GLY A 283 6.14 0.24 -11.09
C GLY A 283 5.72 -0.83 -12.10
N VAL A 284 4.71 -1.65 -11.78
CA VAL A 284 4.18 -2.68 -12.68
C VAL A 284 3.49 -2.04 -13.88
N ARG A 285 2.68 -0.99 -13.67
CA ARG A 285 2.00 -0.26 -14.76
C ARG A 285 2.97 0.42 -15.71
N VAL A 286 4.10 0.94 -15.19
CA VAL A 286 5.20 1.48 -16.01
C VAL A 286 5.80 0.39 -16.88
N ASP A 287 6.15 -0.75 -16.28
CA ASP A 287 6.78 -1.87 -17.00
C ASP A 287 5.80 -2.54 -17.99
N GLU A 288 4.51 -2.57 -17.69
CA GLU A 288 3.45 -3.01 -18.60
C GLU A 288 3.36 -2.10 -19.85
N ARG A 289 3.33 -0.77 -19.67
CA ARG A 289 3.35 0.19 -20.81
C ARG A 289 4.64 0.09 -21.62
N LEU A 290 5.77 -0.07 -20.93
CA LEU A 290 7.07 -0.31 -21.56
C LEU A 290 7.02 -1.56 -22.43
N LEU A 291 6.52 -2.68 -21.90
CA LEU A 291 6.43 -3.92 -22.65
C LEU A 291 5.55 -3.76 -23.90
N ARG A 292 4.39 -3.08 -23.79
CA ARG A 292 3.56 -2.78 -24.98
C ARG A 292 4.32 -2.00 -26.05
N HIS A 293 5.14 -1.03 -25.64
CA HIS A 293 6.00 -0.30 -26.57
C HIS A 293 7.02 -1.20 -27.27
N LEU A 294 7.64 -2.12 -26.52
CA LEU A 294 8.57 -3.09 -27.14
C LEU A 294 7.85 -4.05 -28.08
N VAL A 295 6.64 -4.50 -27.74
CA VAL A 295 5.82 -5.34 -28.61
C VAL A 295 5.47 -4.60 -29.90
N GLN A 296 5.11 -3.31 -29.81
CA GLN A 296 4.86 -2.45 -30.97
C GLN A 296 6.07 -2.35 -31.91
N VAL A 297 7.27 -2.23 -31.35
CA VAL A 297 8.52 -2.11 -32.13
C VAL A 297 8.92 -3.45 -32.77
N HIS A 298 8.78 -4.57 -32.06
CA HIS A 298 9.31 -5.87 -32.50
C HIS A 298 8.29 -6.79 -33.19
N MET A 299 7.00 -6.53 -32.98
CA MET A 299 5.84 -7.31 -33.49
C MET A 299 4.68 -6.36 -33.84
N PRO A 300 4.85 -5.48 -34.85
CA PRO A 300 3.86 -4.47 -35.21
C PRO A 300 2.53 -5.09 -35.67
N GLU A 301 2.57 -6.17 -36.46
CA GLU A 301 1.37 -6.87 -36.94
C GLU A 301 0.51 -7.40 -35.78
N LEU A 302 1.16 -7.95 -34.74
CA LEU A 302 0.46 -8.40 -33.54
C LEU A 302 -0.14 -7.23 -32.77
N THR A 303 0.52 -6.07 -32.76
CA THR A 303 0.06 -4.86 -32.05
C THR A 303 -1.17 -4.24 -32.71
N GLU A 304 -1.17 -4.09 -34.04
CA GLU A 304 -2.32 -3.61 -34.80
C GLU A 304 -3.55 -4.49 -34.52
N LEU A 305 -3.35 -5.80 -34.53
CA LEU A 305 -4.39 -6.78 -34.28
C LEU A 305 -4.94 -6.71 -32.85
N MET A 306 -4.08 -6.54 -31.85
CA MET A 306 -4.52 -6.38 -30.46
C MET A 306 -5.34 -5.10 -30.26
N HIS A 307 -4.95 -4.01 -30.95
CA HIS A 307 -5.67 -2.75 -30.93
C HIS A 307 -7.05 -2.87 -31.59
N ASP A 308 -7.13 -3.49 -32.78
CA ASP A 308 -8.38 -3.67 -33.54
C ASP A 308 -9.44 -4.49 -32.79
N LEU A 309 -9.01 -5.38 -31.89
CA LEU A 309 -9.87 -6.26 -31.11
C LEU A 309 -10.19 -5.73 -29.71
N ASN A 310 -9.61 -4.60 -29.32
CA ASN A 310 -9.70 -4.07 -27.95
C ASN A 310 -9.33 -5.13 -26.89
N ALA A 311 -8.39 -6.03 -27.22
CA ALA A 311 -8.02 -7.18 -26.41
C ALA A 311 -7.07 -6.75 -25.28
N ASP A 312 -7.63 -6.60 -24.07
CA ASP A 312 -6.85 -6.19 -22.91
C ASP A 312 -6.09 -7.37 -22.27
N ILE A 313 -4.80 -7.51 -22.59
CA ILE A 313 -3.91 -8.52 -22.00
C ILE A 313 -3.16 -8.01 -20.76
N SER A 314 -3.47 -6.81 -20.29
CA SER A 314 -2.72 -6.12 -19.24
C SER A 314 -2.71 -6.91 -17.93
N MET A 315 -3.81 -7.60 -17.62
CA MET A 315 -3.88 -8.46 -16.43
C MET A 315 -2.91 -9.64 -16.49
N VAL A 316 -2.77 -10.27 -17.65
CA VAL A 316 -1.86 -11.42 -17.86
C VAL A 316 -0.42 -10.94 -17.72
N ILE A 317 -0.08 -9.85 -18.41
CA ILE A 317 1.25 -9.21 -18.32
C ILE A 317 1.56 -8.78 -16.90
N ALA A 318 0.63 -8.10 -16.22
CA ALA A 318 0.83 -7.63 -14.85
C ALA A 318 1.11 -8.80 -13.89
N ASN A 319 0.40 -9.92 -14.06
CA ASN A 319 0.62 -11.13 -13.27
C ASN A 319 2.01 -11.75 -13.54
N TRP A 320 2.43 -11.81 -14.81
CA TRP A 320 3.78 -12.24 -15.20
C TRP A 320 4.87 -11.36 -14.62
N LEU A 321 4.68 -10.04 -14.69
CA LEU A 321 5.63 -9.03 -14.21
C LEU A 321 5.76 -9.03 -12.68
N ILE A 322 4.65 -9.08 -11.95
CA ILE A 322 4.64 -8.99 -10.47
C ILE A 322 5.21 -10.24 -9.80
N THR A 323 5.05 -11.40 -10.45
CA THR A 323 5.55 -12.69 -9.98
C THR A 323 6.91 -13.07 -10.56
N LEU A 324 7.58 -12.19 -11.31
CA LEU A 324 8.85 -12.50 -11.99
C LEU A 324 8.77 -13.81 -12.81
N LEU A 325 7.65 -13.97 -13.53
CA LEU A 325 7.28 -15.14 -14.34
C LEU A 325 7.00 -16.42 -13.56
N ALA A 326 7.01 -16.40 -12.23
CA ALA A 326 6.71 -17.58 -11.42
C ALA A 326 5.27 -18.08 -11.61
N SER A 327 4.33 -17.19 -11.93
CA SER A 327 2.96 -17.60 -12.28
C SER A 327 2.84 -18.20 -13.69
N ALA A 328 3.87 -18.06 -14.52
CA ALA A 328 3.85 -18.46 -15.93
C ALA A 328 4.56 -19.81 -16.14
N PHE A 329 5.68 -20.04 -15.46
CA PHE A 329 6.56 -21.18 -15.70
C PHE A 329 6.72 -22.10 -14.49
N PRO A 330 6.85 -23.42 -14.71
CA PRO A 330 7.26 -24.34 -13.64
C PRO A 330 8.73 -24.09 -13.23
N PRO A 331 9.14 -24.49 -12.00
CA PRO A 331 10.48 -24.23 -11.45
C PRO A 331 11.65 -24.62 -12.37
N ARG A 332 11.53 -25.73 -13.11
CA ARG A 332 12.56 -26.20 -14.06
C ARG A 332 12.93 -25.14 -15.11
N ILE A 333 11.95 -24.42 -15.64
CA ILE A 333 12.15 -23.34 -16.62
C ILE A 333 12.39 -22.02 -15.89
N LEU A 334 11.59 -21.74 -14.86
CA LEU A 334 11.66 -20.49 -14.08
C LEU A 334 13.06 -20.23 -13.53
N PHE A 335 13.71 -21.24 -12.95
CA PHE A 335 15.02 -21.06 -12.32
C PHE A 335 16.13 -20.79 -13.34
N ARG A 336 16.02 -21.32 -14.56
CA ARG A 336 16.92 -20.97 -15.67
C ARG A 336 16.74 -19.52 -16.11
N ILE A 337 15.50 -19.03 -16.11
CA ILE A 337 15.19 -17.62 -16.37
C ILE A 337 15.74 -16.74 -15.24
N TRP A 338 15.60 -17.16 -13.99
CA TRP A 338 16.12 -16.42 -12.83
C TRP A 338 17.65 -16.38 -12.80
N ASP A 339 18.33 -17.43 -13.26
CA ASP A 339 19.80 -17.41 -13.45
C ASP A 339 20.20 -16.17 -14.29
N TRP A 340 19.47 -15.90 -15.38
CA TRP A 340 19.71 -14.75 -16.25
C TRP A 340 19.28 -13.41 -15.63
N ILE A 341 18.11 -13.35 -14.98
CA ILE A 341 17.62 -12.13 -14.33
C ILE A 341 18.59 -11.67 -13.24
N PHE A 342 19.11 -12.60 -12.42
CA PHE A 342 20.08 -12.27 -11.39
C PHE A 342 21.47 -11.95 -11.94
N ALA A 343 21.87 -12.55 -13.07
CA ALA A 343 23.15 -12.28 -13.70
C ALA A 343 23.19 -10.95 -14.48
N PHE A 344 22.15 -10.64 -15.25
CA PHE A 344 22.15 -9.56 -16.24
C PHE A 344 21.15 -8.44 -15.96
N GLY A 345 20.28 -8.58 -14.97
CA GLY A 345 19.37 -7.52 -14.55
C GLY A 345 17.93 -7.67 -15.02
N SER A 346 17.11 -6.66 -14.68
CA SER A 346 15.67 -6.67 -14.98
C SER A 346 15.31 -6.55 -16.47
N ALA A 347 16.22 -6.12 -17.36
CA ALA A 347 15.94 -6.06 -18.80
C ALA A 347 15.63 -7.45 -19.38
N VAL A 348 16.23 -8.50 -18.81
CA VAL A 348 15.97 -9.90 -19.17
C VAL A 348 14.48 -10.25 -19.07
N LEU A 349 13.76 -9.71 -18.07
CA LEU A 349 12.33 -9.97 -17.90
C LEU A 349 11.54 -9.60 -19.17
N PHE A 350 11.86 -8.47 -19.79
CA PHE A 350 11.23 -8.03 -21.04
C PHE A 350 11.66 -8.87 -22.23
N ARG A 351 12.95 -9.21 -22.33
CA ARG A 351 13.49 -10.06 -23.40
C ARG A 351 12.81 -11.43 -23.41
N ILE A 352 12.59 -12.02 -22.24
CA ILE A 352 11.88 -13.30 -22.11
C ILE A 352 10.44 -13.17 -22.56
N ILE A 353 9.70 -12.15 -22.08
CA ILE A 353 8.30 -11.98 -22.46
C ILE A 353 8.14 -11.71 -23.96
N LEU A 354 9.00 -10.88 -24.55
CA LEU A 354 9.04 -10.66 -26.00
C LEU A 354 9.36 -11.93 -26.76
N SER A 355 10.26 -12.77 -26.25
CA SER A 355 10.62 -14.04 -26.88
C SER A 355 9.46 -15.04 -26.86
N MET A 356 8.72 -15.13 -25.76
CA MET A 356 7.51 -15.96 -25.69
C MET A 356 6.48 -15.56 -26.76
N LEU A 357 6.29 -14.25 -26.96
CA LEU A 357 5.38 -13.70 -27.96
C LEU A 357 5.93 -13.93 -29.38
N LYS A 358 7.22 -13.66 -29.61
CA LYS A 358 7.86 -13.75 -30.92
C LYS A 358 7.89 -15.16 -31.46
N LEU A 359 8.24 -16.14 -30.62
CA LEU A 359 8.26 -17.57 -30.99
C LEU A 359 6.87 -18.09 -31.38
N ASN A 360 5.81 -17.43 -30.93
CA ASN A 360 4.42 -17.82 -31.20
C ASN A 360 3.67 -16.81 -32.07
N GLU A 361 4.36 -15.81 -32.64
CA GLU A 361 3.72 -14.70 -33.37
C GLU A 361 2.85 -15.22 -34.52
N GLU A 362 3.41 -16.06 -35.41
CA GLU A 362 2.66 -16.61 -36.54
C GLU A 362 1.47 -17.47 -36.10
N LYS A 363 1.63 -18.28 -35.05
CA LYS A 363 0.55 -19.11 -34.50
C LYS A 363 -0.57 -18.26 -33.90
N LEU A 364 -0.22 -17.18 -33.20
CA LEU A 364 -1.19 -16.23 -32.64
C LEU A 364 -1.96 -15.53 -33.75
N LEU A 365 -1.26 -15.08 -34.80
CA LEU A 365 -1.87 -14.47 -35.99
C LEU A 365 -2.78 -15.46 -36.72
N GLU A 366 -2.38 -16.72 -36.87
CA GLU A 366 -3.19 -17.75 -37.53
C GLU A 366 -4.44 -18.12 -36.72
N ARG A 367 -4.29 -18.39 -35.41
CA ARG A 367 -5.43 -18.66 -34.51
C ARG A 367 -6.45 -17.52 -34.57
N TRP A 368 -5.96 -16.29 -34.61
CA TRP A 368 -6.82 -15.12 -34.80
C TRP A 368 -7.51 -15.09 -36.16
N ARG A 369 -6.78 -15.26 -37.28
CA ARG A 369 -7.38 -15.26 -38.63
C ARG A 369 -8.50 -16.27 -38.74
N ASN A 370 -8.30 -17.45 -38.13
CA ASN A 370 -9.29 -18.51 -38.07
C ASN A 370 -10.48 -18.14 -37.18
N ALA A 371 -10.24 -17.60 -35.97
CA ALA A 371 -11.29 -17.16 -35.06
C ALA A 371 -12.17 -16.05 -35.67
N LYS A 372 -11.58 -15.11 -36.41
CA LYS A 372 -12.30 -14.05 -37.14
C LYS A 372 -13.13 -14.59 -38.30
N ALA A 373 -12.66 -15.65 -38.97
CA ALA A 373 -13.40 -16.31 -40.04
C ALA A 373 -14.57 -17.16 -39.52
N SER A 374 -14.45 -17.70 -38.30
CA SER A 374 -15.52 -18.45 -37.64
C SER A 374 -16.45 -17.54 -36.84
N SER A 375 -17.74 -17.46 -37.20
CA SER A 375 -18.74 -16.68 -36.43
C SER A 375 -19.04 -17.20 -35.01
N SER A 376 -18.31 -18.20 -34.51
CA SER A 376 -18.64 -18.97 -33.30
C SER A 376 -17.94 -18.52 -32.02
N SER A 377 -16.85 -17.75 -32.10
CA SER A 377 -16.06 -17.33 -30.93
C SER A 377 -15.61 -15.87 -31.05
N ASP A 378 -15.65 -15.12 -29.95
CA ASP A 378 -15.08 -13.78 -29.88
C ASP A 378 -13.55 -13.84 -30.10
N PRO A 379 -13.00 -13.20 -31.15
CA PRO A 379 -11.58 -13.26 -31.46
C PRO A 379 -10.68 -12.68 -30.37
N GLY A 380 -11.17 -11.69 -29.60
CA GLY A 380 -10.44 -11.13 -28.46
C GLY A 380 -10.25 -12.14 -27.33
N SER A 381 -11.32 -12.87 -26.98
CA SER A 381 -11.31 -13.93 -25.97
C SER A 381 -10.40 -15.10 -26.36
N GLU A 382 -10.40 -15.51 -27.63
CA GLU A 382 -9.52 -16.59 -28.13
C GLU A 382 -8.05 -16.16 -28.05
N LEU A 383 -7.74 -14.91 -28.45
CA LEU A 383 -6.40 -14.36 -28.35
C LEU A 383 -5.92 -14.29 -26.88
N PHE A 384 -6.78 -13.82 -25.98
CA PHE A 384 -6.49 -13.80 -24.54
C PHE A 384 -6.20 -15.21 -24.00
N ALA A 385 -7.00 -16.20 -24.39
CA ALA A 385 -6.82 -17.59 -23.98
C ALA A 385 -5.53 -18.21 -24.57
N ALA A 386 -5.18 -17.86 -25.81
CA ALA A 386 -3.93 -18.29 -26.44
C ALA A 386 -2.72 -17.68 -25.73
N ILE A 387 -2.73 -16.37 -25.48
CA ILE A 387 -1.64 -15.66 -24.77
C ILE A 387 -1.47 -16.21 -23.35
N SER A 388 -2.57 -16.48 -22.65
CA SER A 388 -2.53 -17.05 -21.30
C SER A 388 -1.94 -18.46 -21.24
N ARG A 389 -1.90 -19.20 -22.36
CA ARG A 389 -1.34 -20.56 -22.44
C ARG A 389 0.08 -20.59 -23.03
N LEU A 390 0.63 -19.47 -23.49
CA LEU A 390 1.94 -19.42 -24.17
C LEU A 390 3.05 -20.06 -23.34
N SER A 391 3.09 -19.78 -22.05
CA SER A 391 4.13 -20.32 -21.17
C SER A 391 4.07 -21.85 -21.04
N SER A 392 2.89 -22.44 -21.14
CA SER A 392 2.69 -23.90 -21.14
C SER A 392 3.04 -24.56 -22.48
N GLU A 393 3.03 -23.81 -23.58
CA GLU A 393 3.39 -24.31 -24.91
C GLU A 393 4.92 -24.33 -25.16
N ILE A 394 5.71 -23.73 -24.26
CA ILE A 394 7.17 -23.70 -24.35
C ILE A 394 7.75 -25.00 -23.78
N SER A 395 8.22 -25.87 -24.67
CA SER A 395 8.83 -27.16 -24.31
C SER A 395 10.35 -27.11 -24.11
N GLY A 396 11.05 -26.14 -24.73
CA GLY A 396 12.50 -25.95 -24.62
C GLY A 396 12.85 -24.57 -24.07
N VAL A 397 13.56 -24.54 -22.92
CA VAL A 397 14.03 -23.26 -22.35
C VAL A 397 15.20 -22.69 -23.13
N GLU A 398 15.95 -23.54 -23.83
CA GLU A 398 17.09 -23.18 -24.67
C GLU A 398 16.65 -22.25 -25.81
N ASP A 399 15.62 -22.62 -26.58
CA ASP A 399 15.08 -21.80 -27.67
C ASP A 399 14.58 -20.44 -27.16
N LEU A 400 13.95 -20.44 -25.98
CA LEU A 400 13.47 -19.22 -25.34
C LEU A 400 14.62 -18.29 -24.93
N LEU A 401 15.69 -18.85 -24.34
CA LEU A 401 16.86 -18.08 -23.91
C LEU A 401 17.71 -17.60 -25.10
N GLU A 402 17.84 -18.39 -26.16
CA GLU A 402 18.51 -17.99 -27.40
C GLU A 402 17.77 -16.84 -28.07
N MET A 403 16.44 -16.95 -28.17
CA MET A 403 15.60 -15.85 -28.67
C MET A 403 15.75 -14.59 -27.79
N ALA A 404 15.77 -14.75 -26.46
CA ALA A 404 15.94 -13.63 -25.53
C ALA A 404 17.32 -12.97 -25.65
N HIS A 405 18.37 -13.76 -25.88
CA HIS A 405 19.73 -13.27 -26.13
C HIS A 405 19.82 -12.46 -27.42
N SER A 406 19.08 -12.84 -28.48
CA SER A 406 19.05 -12.05 -29.72
C SER A 406 18.53 -10.60 -29.55
N PHE A 407 17.74 -10.35 -28.50
CA PHE A 407 17.26 -9.02 -28.14
C PHE A 407 18.26 -8.21 -27.30
N GLU A 408 19.46 -8.71 -27.01
CA GLU A 408 20.40 -8.05 -26.11
C GLU A 408 20.74 -6.62 -26.53
N PHE A 409 21.00 -6.42 -27.83
CA PHE A 409 21.39 -5.14 -28.39
C PHE A 409 20.21 -4.20 -28.70
N SER A 410 19.01 -4.74 -28.89
CA SER A 410 17.80 -3.95 -29.18
C SER A 410 17.05 -3.58 -27.90
N VAL A 411 17.00 -4.48 -26.92
CA VAL A 411 16.37 -4.28 -25.60
C VAL A 411 17.47 -4.19 -24.55
N THR A 412 18.18 -3.05 -24.55
CA THR A 412 19.29 -2.80 -23.64
C THR A 412 18.82 -2.29 -22.28
N ASP A 413 19.64 -2.47 -21.24
CA ASP A 413 19.44 -1.90 -19.91
C ASP A 413 19.24 -0.38 -19.94
N HIS A 414 19.95 0.31 -20.83
CA HIS A 414 19.80 1.75 -21.03
C HIS A 414 18.41 2.09 -21.56
N LEU A 415 17.97 1.41 -22.62
CA LEU A 415 16.64 1.60 -23.19
C LEU A 415 15.54 1.35 -22.16
N ILE A 416 15.63 0.25 -21.40
CA ILE A 416 14.66 -0.05 -20.34
C ILE A 416 14.60 1.07 -19.31
N LYS A 417 15.75 1.58 -18.84
CA LYS A 417 15.80 2.70 -17.88
C LYS A 417 15.26 4.00 -18.46
N GLU A 418 15.42 4.24 -19.75
CA GLU A 418 14.89 5.41 -20.44
C GLU A 418 13.37 5.32 -20.60
N LEU A 419 12.85 4.20 -21.10
CA LEU A 419 11.43 3.96 -21.23
C LEU A 419 10.71 3.95 -19.88
N ARG A 420 11.33 3.39 -18.83
CA ARG A 420 10.80 3.48 -17.46
C ARG A 420 10.63 4.93 -17.02
N ARG A 421 11.64 5.79 -17.23
CA ARG A 421 11.55 7.23 -16.93
C ARG A 421 10.45 7.91 -17.75
N LYS A 422 10.39 7.62 -19.06
CA LYS A 422 9.36 8.15 -19.96
C LYS A 422 7.95 7.77 -19.48
N TYR A 423 7.67 6.48 -19.32
CA TYR A 423 6.34 6.01 -18.94
C TYR A 423 5.98 6.30 -17.49
N GLN A 424 6.95 6.39 -16.59
CA GLN A 424 6.70 6.88 -15.24
C GLN A 424 6.29 8.35 -15.25
N ALA A 425 6.97 9.20 -16.04
CA ALA A 425 6.56 10.58 -16.24
C ALA A 425 5.16 10.64 -16.86
N VAL A 426 4.90 9.87 -17.92
CA VAL A 426 3.59 9.82 -18.61
C VAL A 426 2.48 9.29 -17.71
N ILE A 427 2.71 8.31 -16.84
CA ILE A 427 1.66 7.85 -15.91
C ILE A 427 1.44 8.89 -14.81
N THR A 428 2.52 9.50 -14.31
CA THR A 428 2.42 10.50 -13.25
C THR A 428 1.78 11.80 -13.76
N SER A 429 2.06 12.19 -15.01
CA SER A 429 1.44 13.34 -15.69
C SER A 429 0.08 13.00 -16.29
N GLY A 430 -0.08 11.81 -16.85
CA GLY A 430 -1.28 11.31 -17.55
C GLY A 430 -2.34 10.70 -16.63
N THR A 431 -2.18 10.77 -15.31
CA THR A 431 -3.34 10.93 -14.41
C THR A 431 -4.12 12.22 -14.71
N GLN A 432 -3.62 13.06 -15.62
CA GLN A 432 -4.26 14.20 -16.26
C GLN A 432 -4.28 13.97 -17.80
N MET A 433 -5.25 13.18 -18.30
CA MET A 433 -5.65 12.99 -19.72
C MET A 433 -4.69 12.33 -20.74
N ASP A 434 -5.27 11.42 -21.55
CA ASP A 434 -4.76 10.91 -22.82
C ASP A 434 -4.68 12.04 -23.86
N VAL A 435 -3.47 12.43 -24.29
CA VAL A 435 -3.24 13.12 -25.57
C VAL A 435 -1.89 12.70 -26.16
N ILE A 436 -1.94 12.30 -27.43
CA ILE A 436 -0.83 12.07 -28.36
C ILE A 436 0.07 13.31 -28.42
N ILE A 437 1.37 13.17 -28.20
CA ILE A 437 2.36 14.17 -28.63
C ILE A 437 3.47 13.44 -29.39
N ASP A 438 3.33 13.44 -30.72
CA ASP A 438 4.48 13.58 -31.61
C ASP A 438 5.02 14.99 -31.45
N HIS A 439 6.30 15.13 -31.11
CA HIS A 439 7.19 16.10 -31.74
C HIS A 439 8.63 15.79 -31.36
N GLU A 440 9.41 15.52 -32.42
CA GLU A 440 10.86 15.64 -32.45
C GLU A 440 11.25 17.07 -32.06
N ASP A 441 12.04 17.22 -31.00
CA ASP A 441 13.31 17.97 -31.05
C ASP A 441 14.02 17.93 -29.69
N GLY A 442 15.33 17.75 -29.76
CA GLY A 442 16.20 17.49 -28.63
C GLY A 442 16.38 18.68 -27.68
N SER A 443 16.30 18.38 -26.38
CA SER A 443 17.15 18.90 -25.29
C SER A 443 16.43 18.69 -23.96
N PHE A 444 16.48 17.47 -23.40
CA PHE A 444 16.13 17.26 -21.99
C PHE A 444 17.38 17.38 -21.12
N ASN A 445 17.41 18.47 -20.36
CA ASN A 445 18.46 18.84 -19.44
C ASN A 445 18.49 17.90 -18.22
N GLU A 446 19.70 17.56 -17.78
CA GLU A 446 19.99 16.60 -16.72
C GLU A 446 19.42 17.01 -15.35
N GLY A 447 18.73 16.06 -14.71
CA GLY A 447 18.21 16.20 -13.35
C GLY A 447 17.75 14.84 -12.82
N ALA A 448 18.69 13.90 -12.66
CA ALA A 448 18.41 12.55 -12.16
C ALA A 448 17.84 12.60 -10.73
N VAL A 449 16.53 12.48 -10.59
CA VAL A 449 15.86 12.18 -9.32
C VAL A 449 16.20 10.74 -8.94
N LYS A 450 17.25 10.55 -8.13
CA LYS A 450 17.49 9.27 -7.47
C LYS A 450 16.36 9.02 -6.47
N GLN A 451 15.40 8.19 -6.86
CA GLN A 451 14.29 7.75 -6.01
C GLN A 451 14.83 6.87 -4.88
N LYS A 452 14.51 7.28 -3.64
CA LYS A 452 14.94 6.60 -2.43
C LYS A 452 13.70 5.94 -1.82
N VAL A 453 13.58 4.61 -1.94
CA VAL A 453 12.59 3.85 -1.18
C VAL A 453 12.90 4.04 0.31
N THR A 454 11.95 4.54 1.10
CA THR A 454 12.17 4.85 2.51
C THR A 454 12.21 3.57 3.34
N ARG A 455 13.40 2.99 3.53
CA ARG A 455 13.64 1.87 4.45
C ARG A 455 13.27 2.27 5.89
N ARG A 456 12.61 1.39 6.66
CA ARG A 456 12.59 1.57 8.13
C ARG A 456 14.04 1.57 8.62
N LYS A 457 14.55 2.72 9.07
CA LYS A 457 15.78 2.77 9.86
C LYS A 457 15.51 2.07 11.19
N LEU A 458 15.75 0.77 11.25
CA LEU A 458 15.82 0.07 12.53
C LEU A 458 16.96 0.76 13.30
N HIS A 459 16.74 1.34 14.48
CA HIS A 459 17.91 1.73 15.28
C HIS A 459 18.49 0.48 15.94
N ARG A 460 19.83 0.43 16.01
CA ARG A 460 20.59 -0.40 16.95
C ARG A 460 19.87 -0.29 18.28
N THR A 461 19.34 -1.40 18.79
CA THR A 461 18.44 -1.35 19.95
C THR A 461 19.18 -0.82 21.16
N THR A 462 18.92 0.46 21.42
CA THR A 462 18.77 1.04 22.75
C THR A 462 17.64 2.07 22.70
N SER A 463 16.47 1.77 22.11
CA SER A 463 15.30 2.66 22.29
C SER A 463 13.90 2.19 21.89
N VAL A 464 13.53 0.92 22.01
CA VAL A 464 12.08 0.62 22.21
C VAL A 464 11.76 0.77 23.70
N VAL A 465 12.68 0.33 24.57
CA VAL A 465 12.66 0.71 26.00
C VAL A 465 12.93 2.20 26.18
N ARG A 466 13.84 2.87 25.45
CA ARG A 466 14.02 4.35 25.57
C ARG A 466 12.83 5.16 25.01
N ARG A 467 11.94 4.61 24.18
CA ARG A 467 10.70 5.30 23.73
C ARG A 467 9.54 5.16 24.72
N ILE A 468 9.54 4.11 25.54
CA ILE A 468 8.54 3.88 26.61
C ILE A 468 9.07 4.37 27.98
N PHE A 469 10.38 4.30 28.21
CA PHE A 469 11.13 4.79 29.37
C PHE A 469 11.91 6.08 29.08
N GLN A 470 11.41 6.96 28.19
CA GLN A 470 11.76 8.39 28.20
C GLN A 470 10.85 9.21 29.15
N GLN A 471 10.05 8.53 29.98
CA GLN A 471 9.31 9.13 31.11
C GLN A 471 9.77 8.88 32.57
N GLN A 472 10.67 7.96 32.95
CA GLN A 472 11.58 8.13 34.15
C GLN A 472 13.12 7.90 33.94
N GLN A 473 14.00 8.84 34.38
CA GLN A 473 15.49 8.96 34.28
C GLN A 473 16.17 9.77 33.14
N HIS A 474 16.09 11.10 33.23
CA HIS A 474 17.08 12.01 32.66
C HIS A 474 18.10 12.14 33.79
N VAL A 475 19.25 11.48 33.73
CA VAL A 475 20.47 11.82 34.48
C VAL A 475 21.59 10.97 33.87
N LYS A 476 22.57 11.64 33.23
CA LYS A 476 23.88 11.13 32.75
C LYS A 476 23.90 10.33 31.44
N ASP A 477 23.94 11.04 30.32
CA ASP A 477 24.99 10.91 29.29
C ASP A 477 24.61 11.72 28.04
N ASP A 478 24.32 13.00 28.25
CA ASP A 478 24.17 13.99 27.18
C ASP A 478 25.44 14.83 27.14
N ASN A 479 26.27 14.58 26.13
CA ASN A 479 27.14 15.55 25.46
C ASN A 479 27.91 14.76 24.41
N GLU A 480 27.54 14.90 23.13
CA GLU A 480 28.51 15.21 22.05
C GLU A 480 28.02 15.01 20.60
N ASN A 481 26.85 14.41 20.29
CA ASN A 481 26.57 14.08 18.86
C ASN A 481 25.14 14.27 18.34
N GLU A 482 24.30 15.14 18.94
CA GLU A 482 22.92 15.43 18.45
C GLU A 482 22.76 16.80 17.73
N ASP A 483 23.87 17.44 17.37
CA ASP A 483 23.92 18.79 16.77
C ASP A 483 24.47 18.79 15.33
N ASP A 484 23.95 17.92 14.45
CA ASP A 484 24.15 18.12 13.01
C ASP A 484 22.97 18.90 12.40
N PRO A 485 23.11 20.23 12.18
CA PRO A 485 22.06 21.06 11.58
C PRO A 485 21.66 20.60 10.18
N ARG A 486 22.52 19.88 9.44
CA ARG A 486 22.19 19.35 8.11
C ARG A 486 21.07 18.32 8.17
N ARG A 487 21.08 17.43 9.18
CA ARG A 487 20.04 16.39 9.34
C ARG A 487 18.69 16.98 9.75
N LYS A 488 18.68 18.05 10.54
CA LYS A 488 17.47 18.78 10.95
C LYS A 488 16.83 19.47 9.73
N ASN A 489 17.65 20.10 8.88
CA ASN A 489 17.19 20.76 7.66
C ASN A 489 16.65 19.78 6.62
N ILE A 490 17.31 18.62 6.42
CA ILE A 490 16.83 17.57 5.49
C ILE A 490 15.43 17.10 5.88
N ARG A 491 15.20 16.82 7.17
CA ARG A 491 13.89 16.36 7.66
C ARG A 491 12.81 17.42 7.51
N GLN A 492 13.14 18.70 7.71
CA GLN A 492 12.18 19.79 7.48
C GLN A 492 11.76 19.86 6.00
N THR A 493 12.69 19.71 5.07
CA THR A 493 12.39 19.70 3.63
C THR A 493 11.49 18.52 3.25
N GLU A 494 11.76 17.32 3.78
CA GLU A 494 10.92 16.13 3.54
C GLU A 494 9.47 16.37 4.00
N LEU A 495 9.28 16.86 5.23
CA LEU A 495 7.95 17.11 5.79
C LEU A 495 7.16 18.19 5.01
N LEU A 496 7.84 19.20 4.49
CA LEU A 496 7.23 20.21 3.63
C LEU A 496 6.81 19.65 2.27
N LEU A 497 7.63 18.78 1.67
CA LEU A 497 7.29 18.10 0.41
C LEU A 497 6.08 17.18 0.58
N ASP A 498 6.02 16.41 1.67
CA ASP A 498 4.89 15.54 1.97
C ASP A 498 3.57 16.33 2.12
N LEU A 499 3.62 17.46 2.84
CA LEU A 499 2.46 18.35 2.98
C LEU A 499 2.02 18.91 1.63
N ARG A 500 2.96 19.42 0.83
CA ARG A 500 2.68 19.98 -0.49
C ARG A 500 2.09 18.93 -1.44
N ASN A 501 2.64 17.72 -1.45
CA ASN A 501 2.12 16.63 -2.27
C ASN A 501 0.68 16.28 -1.88
N ALA A 502 0.36 16.24 -0.59
CA ALA A 502 -1.01 16.00 -0.13
C ALA A 502 -1.99 17.10 -0.58
N ILE A 503 -1.57 18.37 -0.54
CA ILE A 503 -2.37 19.52 -1.01
C ILE A 503 -2.57 19.46 -2.52
N ILE A 504 -1.53 19.13 -3.29
CA ILE A 504 -1.62 19.00 -4.75
C ILE A 504 -2.56 17.87 -5.15
N GLN A 505 -2.56 16.73 -4.44
CA GLN A 505 -3.52 15.65 -4.70
C GLN A 505 -4.97 16.09 -4.48
N ILE A 506 -5.23 16.92 -3.46
CA ILE A 506 -6.54 17.52 -3.26
C ILE A 506 -6.86 18.47 -4.43
N CYS A 507 -5.94 19.33 -4.85
CA CYS A 507 -6.17 20.23 -5.99
C CYS A 507 -6.44 19.47 -7.30
N ALA A 508 -5.73 18.37 -7.54
CA ALA A 508 -5.93 17.50 -8.70
C ALA A 508 -7.33 16.87 -8.70
N HIS A 509 -7.81 16.38 -7.55
CA HIS A 509 -9.16 15.82 -7.40
C HIS A 509 -10.27 16.81 -7.81
N PHE A 510 -10.09 18.10 -7.52
CA PHE A 510 -11.02 19.14 -7.97
C PHE A 510 -10.80 19.58 -9.43
N SER A 511 -9.65 19.30 -10.04
CA SER A 511 -9.31 19.69 -11.42
C SER A 511 -9.84 18.73 -12.48
N GLU A 512 -10.20 17.50 -12.13
CA GLU A 512 -10.73 16.48 -13.05
C GLU A 512 -12.17 16.74 -13.55
N CYS A 513 -12.79 17.87 -13.17
CA CYS A 513 -14.18 18.19 -13.51
C CYS A 513 -14.33 19.02 -14.80
N ASN A 514 -14.68 18.35 -15.90
CA ASN A 514 -15.26 18.97 -17.11
C ASN A 514 -16.81 18.96 -17.04
N GLU A 515 -17.39 19.60 -16.03
CA GLU A 515 -18.84 19.91 -16.01
C GLU A 515 -19.04 21.42 -16.09
N LYS A 516 -19.92 21.82 -17.01
CA LYS A 516 -20.15 23.18 -17.52
C LYS A 516 -20.60 24.23 -16.48
N GLU A 517 -20.60 23.92 -15.19
CA GLU A 517 -21.00 24.84 -14.11
C GLU A 517 -19.83 25.40 -13.28
N HIS A 518 -18.59 24.92 -13.46
CA HIS A 518 -17.39 25.51 -12.83
C HIS A 518 -16.37 26.06 -13.85
N CYS A 519 -16.72 26.04 -15.14
CA CYS A 519 -15.92 26.61 -16.22
C CYS A 519 -15.89 28.14 -16.14
N GLU A 520 -14.96 28.66 -15.34
CA GLU A 520 -14.31 29.99 -15.53
C GLU A 520 -13.19 30.25 -14.50
N ARG A 521 -13.10 29.50 -13.40
CA ARG A 521 -12.05 29.69 -12.37
C ARG A 521 -10.85 28.77 -12.60
N GLN A 522 -9.73 29.33 -13.01
CA GLN A 522 -8.43 28.64 -13.09
C GLN A 522 -8.00 28.17 -11.69
N ILE A 523 -7.96 26.84 -11.47
CA ILE A 523 -7.50 26.26 -10.20
C ILE A 523 -6.02 26.55 -10.01
N CYS A 524 -5.67 27.16 -8.89
CA CYS A 524 -4.28 27.46 -8.57
C CYS A 524 -3.63 26.25 -7.87
N THR A 525 -2.54 25.74 -8.43
CA THR A 525 -1.76 24.62 -7.86
C THR A 525 -0.40 25.06 -7.32
N GLN A 526 -0.09 26.35 -7.42
CA GLN A 526 1.18 26.92 -6.99
C GLN A 526 0.92 27.99 -5.93
N ALA A 527 1.44 27.75 -4.72
CA ALA A 527 1.37 28.73 -3.65
C ALA A 527 2.16 30.00 -4.00
N ASP A 528 1.57 31.16 -3.75
CA ASP A 528 2.25 32.45 -3.89
C ASP A 528 3.05 32.77 -2.63
N TYR A 529 4.38 32.82 -2.76
CA TYR A 529 5.30 33.20 -1.68
C TYR A 529 5.85 34.64 -1.83
N SER A 530 5.51 35.34 -2.91
CA SER A 530 6.13 36.62 -3.28
C SER A 530 5.73 37.79 -2.37
N LEU A 531 4.55 37.73 -1.76
CA LEU A 531 3.97 38.81 -0.97
C LEU A 531 4.16 38.67 0.55
N GLY A 532 4.68 37.53 1.02
CA GLY A 532 4.66 37.16 2.44
C GLY A 532 3.22 36.95 2.95
N PHE A 533 3.05 36.13 3.99
CA PHE A 533 1.72 35.90 4.56
C PHE A 533 1.26 37.12 5.40
N ASP A 534 0.31 37.91 4.88
CA ASP A 534 -0.24 39.09 5.55
C ASP A 534 -1.55 38.73 6.28
N SER A 535 -1.42 38.39 7.57
CA SER A 535 -2.56 37.96 8.42
C SER A 535 -3.73 38.94 8.44
N THR A 536 -3.47 40.25 8.28
CA THR A 536 -4.51 41.29 8.26
C THR A 536 -5.33 41.22 6.98
N LYS A 537 -4.67 41.12 5.81
CA LYS A 537 -5.36 40.95 4.53
C LYS A 537 -6.10 39.63 4.45
N GLU A 538 -5.52 38.54 4.93
CA GLU A 538 -6.20 37.24 4.94
C GLU A 538 -7.44 37.24 5.83
N ARG A 539 -7.42 37.97 6.97
CA ARG A 539 -8.61 38.18 7.79
C ARG A 539 -9.67 39.00 7.08
N GLU A 540 -9.30 40.05 6.35
CA GLU A 540 -10.23 40.86 5.55
C GLU A 540 -10.86 40.04 4.41
N ILE A 541 -10.06 39.21 3.72
CA ILE A 541 -10.55 38.24 2.73
C ILE A 541 -11.53 37.29 3.40
N PHE A 542 -11.16 36.70 4.54
CA PHE A 542 -12.04 35.82 5.29
C PHE A 542 -13.39 36.48 5.64
N PHE A 543 -13.41 37.71 6.16
CA PHE A 543 -14.67 38.41 6.48
C PHE A 543 -15.47 38.78 5.23
N THR A 544 -14.81 39.21 4.15
CA THR A 544 -15.45 39.60 2.89
C THR A 544 -16.09 38.38 2.23
N THR A 545 -15.29 37.32 2.05
CA THR A 545 -15.71 35.99 1.58
C THR A 545 -16.68 35.32 2.55
N ARG A 546 -16.92 35.84 3.76
CA ARG A 546 -17.91 35.35 4.73
C ARG A 546 -19.14 36.27 4.91
N ASN A 547 -19.22 37.39 4.18
CA ASN A 547 -20.40 38.27 4.11
C ASN A 547 -21.22 38.15 2.81
N GLU A 548 -20.64 37.79 1.66
CA GLU A 548 -21.33 37.50 0.38
C GLU A 548 -22.40 36.37 0.45
N VAL A 549 -23.66 36.60 0.12
CA VAL A 549 -24.69 35.55 0.17
C VAL A 549 -24.52 34.57 -1.00
N GLY A 550 -24.09 33.33 -0.73
CA GLY A 550 -24.03 32.25 -1.73
C GLY A 550 -25.40 31.60 -1.96
N GLU A 551 -25.55 30.90 -3.08
CA GLU A 551 -26.76 30.13 -3.40
C GLU A 551 -26.96 29.00 -2.39
N ARG A 552 -28.16 28.90 -1.81
CA ARG A 552 -28.51 27.78 -0.93
C ARG A 552 -28.74 26.54 -1.78
N LYS A 553 -28.16 25.40 -1.41
CA LYS A 553 -28.38 24.11 -2.09
C LYS A 553 -28.90 23.09 -1.09
N ALA A 554 -29.64 22.10 -1.58
CA ALA A 554 -30.10 20.97 -0.78
C ALA A 554 -29.91 19.67 -1.55
N ARG A 555 -29.55 18.61 -0.83
CA ARG A 555 -29.43 17.25 -1.35
C ARG A 555 -30.72 16.49 -1.09
N ALA A 556 -31.28 15.87 -2.12
CA ALA A 556 -32.42 14.99 -1.97
C ALA A 556 -32.06 13.77 -1.13
N ILE A 557 -32.81 13.51 -0.06
CA ILE A 557 -32.65 12.30 0.77
C ILE A 557 -33.59 11.18 0.34
N ALA A 558 -34.56 11.46 -0.53
CA ALA A 558 -35.47 10.48 -1.12
C ALA A 558 -35.93 10.95 -2.50
N ASP A 559 -36.46 10.03 -3.30
CA ASP A 559 -37.05 10.34 -4.60
C ASP A 559 -38.36 11.11 -4.42
N PHE A 560 -38.62 12.07 -5.30
CA PHE A 560 -39.86 12.82 -5.39
C PHE A 560 -40.28 12.90 -6.85
N GLU A 561 -41.38 12.23 -7.19
CA GLU A 561 -41.94 12.22 -8.54
C GLU A 561 -42.77 13.48 -8.79
N GLN A 562 -42.73 13.98 -10.02
CA GLN A 562 -43.53 15.14 -10.44
C GLN A 562 -44.97 14.70 -10.67
N GLU A 563 -45.92 15.26 -9.91
CA GLU A 563 -47.36 14.99 -10.10
C GLU A 563 -48.02 16.13 -10.91
N ASP A 564 -47.67 17.38 -10.63
CA ASP A 564 -48.19 18.58 -11.31
C ASP A 564 -47.11 19.40 -12.06
N GLU A 565 -47.54 20.30 -12.95
CA GLU A 565 -46.64 21.19 -13.72
C GLU A 565 -45.82 22.15 -12.84
N HIS A 566 -46.22 22.35 -11.58
CA HIS A 566 -45.55 23.22 -10.62
C HIS A 566 -44.55 22.49 -9.71
N ASP A 567 -44.50 21.16 -9.75
CA ASP A 567 -43.65 20.35 -8.87
C ASP A 567 -42.25 20.19 -9.47
N LEU A 568 -41.25 20.16 -8.61
CA LEU A 568 -39.87 19.87 -8.99
C LEU A 568 -39.52 18.41 -8.68
N GLY A 569 -39.67 17.52 -9.66
CA GLY A 569 -39.27 16.13 -9.51
C GLY A 569 -37.74 15.95 -9.43
N PHE A 570 -37.27 15.06 -8.55
CA PHE A 570 -35.86 14.73 -8.37
C PHE A 570 -35.65 13.33 -7.81
N HIS A 571 -34.44 12.79 -8.01
CA HIS A 571 -34.01 11.54 -7.42
C HIS A 571 -33.14 11.77 -6.18
N ARG A 572 -33.07 10.77 -5.31
CA ARG A 572 -32.16 10.74 -4.15
C ARG A 572 -30.73 11.12 -4.60
N ASP A 573 -30.07 11.90 -3.76
CA ASP A 573 -28.73 12.46 -3.94
C ASP A 573 -28.59 13.55 -5.02
N ASN A 574 -29.68 13.96 -5.69
CA ASN A 574 -29.69 15.16 -6.53
C ASN A 574 -29.46 16.44 -5.71
N ILE A 575 -28.75 17.40 -6.28
CA ILE A 575 -28.45 18.70 -5.67
C ILE A 575 -29.37 19.77 -6.27
N ILE A 576 -30.26 20.30 -5.44
CA ILE A 576 -31.29 21.28 -5.81
C ILE A 576 -30.85 22.65 -5.33
N GLN A 577 -30.92 23.67 -6.19
CA GLN A 577 -30.74 25.06 -5.80
C GLN A 577 -32.01 25.55 -5.11
N ILE A 578 -31.92 25.99 -3.86
CA ILE A 578 -33.06 26.50 -3.09
C ILE A 578 -33.25 27.98 -3.44
N VAL A 579 -34.44 28.30 -3.96
CA VAL A 579 -34.83 29.66 -4.35
C VAL A 579 -35.67 30.34 -3.26
N SER A 580 -36.57 29.62 -2.59
CA SER A 580 -37.36 30.14 -1.46
C SER A 580 -37.64 29.08 -0.41
N THR A 581 -37.57 29.49 0.85
CA THR A 581 -37.93 28.70 2.05
C THR A 581 -38.98 29.44 2.89
N GLU A 582 -39.85 30.23 2.25
CA GLU A 582 -40.88 31.03 2.95
C GLU A 582 -41.93 30.15 3.66
N ASP A 583 -42.18 28.94 3.15
CA ASP A 583 -43.06 27.94 3.75
C ASP A 583 -42.21 26.84 4.42
N GLU A 584 -42.63 26.40 5.61
CA GLU A 584 -41.88 25.43 6.44
C GLU A 584 -41.90 24.00 5.87
N HIS A 585 -42.87 23.68 5.03
CA HIS A 585 -43.10 22.33 4.52
C HIS A 585 -42.92 22.22 3.01
N CYS A 586 -43.02 23.33 2.29
CA CYS A 586 -42.95 23.39 0.84
C CYS A 586 -41.93 24.44 0.37
N TRP A 587 -40.82 24.01 -0.23
CA TRP A 587 -39.76 24.91 -0.70
C TRP A 587 -39.80 25.04 -2.21
N ILE A 588 -39.30 26.17 -2.73
CA ILE A 588 -39.14 26.39 -4.17
C ILE A 588 -37.67 26.22 -4.50
N GLY A 589 -37.36 25.42 -5.51
CA GLY A 589 -35.99 25.29 -6.01
C GLY A 589 -35.90 25.09 -7.49
N GLU A 590 -34.66 24.96 -7.94
CA GLU A 590 -34.28 24.82 -9.34
C GLU A 590 -33.32 23.63 -9.49
N LEU A 591 -33.59 22.79 -10.49
CA LEU A 591 -32.76 21.65 -10.87
C LEU A 591 -32.79 21.52 -12.40
N ASN A 592 -31.63 21.46 -13.06
CA ASN A 592 -31.51 21.35 -14.52
C ASN A 592 -32.29 22.44 -15.30
N GLY A 593 -32.33 23.68 -14.78
CA GLY A 593 -33.04 24.82 -15.38
C GLY A 593 -34.57 24.75 -15.26
N ARG A 594 -35.11 23.79 -14.50
CA ARG A 594 -36.54 23.73 -14.15
C ARG A 594 -36.72 24.20 -12.73
N ARG A 595 -37.69 25.09 -12.52
CA ARG A 595 -38.05 25.63 -11.21
C ARG A 595 -39.44 25.14 -10.81
N GLY A 596 -39.58 24.67 -9.58
CA GLY A 596 -40.83 24.14 -9.04
C GLY A 596 -40.79 24.03 -7.52
N TRP A 597 -41.91 23.67 -6.92
CA TRP A 597 -42.00 23.41 -5.49
C TRP A 597 -41.68 21.95 -5.16
N PHE A 598 -41.16 21.72 -3.97
CA PHE A 598 -40.92 20.38 -3.43
C PHE A 598 -41.04 20.35 -1.90
N PRO A 599 -41.37 19.21 -1.29
CA PRO A 599 -41.53 19.15 0.15
C PRO A 599 -40.17 19.17 0.86
N ALA A 600 -40.02 20.07 1.84
CA ALA A 600 -38.76 20.29 2.57
C ALA A 600 -38.24 19.02 3.26
N LYS A 601 -39.13 18.11 3.67
CA LYS A 601 -38.81 16.84 4.33
C LYS A 601 -38.05 15.83 3.45
N PHE A 602 -38.04 16.01 2.13
CA PHE A 602 -37.35 15.13 1.18
C PHE A 602 -35.94 15.59 0.87
N VAL A 603 -35.49 16.70 1.45
CA VAL A 603 -34.16 17.24 1.20
C VAL A 603 -33.42 17.57 2.50
N GLN A 604 -32.10 17.57 2.42
CA GLN A 604 -31.20 18.04 3.46
C GLN A 604 -30.44 19.24 2.91
N VAL A 605 -30.45 20.39 3.59
CA VAL A 605 -29.66 21.55 3.16
C VAL A 605 -28.18 21.18 3.18
N VAL A 606 -27.46 21.47 2.09
CA VAL A 606 -26.02 21.18 1.94
C VAL A 606 -25.29 22.47 1.58
N GLY A 607 -24.06 22.61 2.06
CA GLY A 607 -23.33 23.88 1.92
C GLY A 607 -23.77 24.95 2.93
N GLU A 608 -24.49 24.56 3.99
CA GLU A 608 -24.63 25.42 5.17
C GLU A 608 -23.27 25.86 5.69
N HIS A 609 -22.19 25.07 5.47
CA HIS A 609 -20.80 25.30 5.90
C HIS A 609 -19.94 26.02 4.87
N CYS A 610 -20.14 25.77 3.58
CA CYS A 610 -19.27 26.23 2.49
C CYS A 610 -20.00 27.06 1.43
N ARG A 611 -19.42 28.20 1.04
CA ARG A 611 -20.04 29.18 0.12
C ARG A 611 -20.03 28.81 -1.36
N ASN A 612 -19.31 27.76 -1.72
CA ASN A 612 -19.29 27.18 -3.07
C ASN A 612 -19.37 25.66 -2.91
N TYR A 613 -20.55 25.17 -2.52
CA TYR A 613 -20.74 23.72 -2.40
C TYR A 613 -20.34 23.04 -3.70
N CYS A 614 -19.45 22.06 -3.58
CA CYS A 614 -18.96 21.26 -4.68
C CYS A 614 -19.18 19.79 -4.32
N ILE A 615 -19.80 19.04 -5.23
CA ILE A 615 -20.06 17.61 -5.07
C ILE A 615 -18.76 16.83 -4.80
N LYS A 616 -17.65 17.23 -5.43
CA LYS A 616 -16.32 16.62 -5.21
C LYS A 616 -15.74 16.89 -3.82
N GLY A 617 -16.19 17.94 -3.15
CA GLY A 617 -15.82 18.27 -1.76
C GLY A 617 -16.74 17.66 -0.71
N ASP A 618 -17.82 17.00 -1.13
CA ASP A 618 -18.76 16.30 -0.25
C ASP A 618 -18.29 14.87 -0.04
N GLU A 619 -17.99 14.50 1.21
CA GLU A 619 -17.48 13.16 1.50
C GLU A 619 -18.49 12.03 1.26
N VAL A 620 -19.79 12.34 1.30
CA VAL A 620 -20.84 11.34 1.11
C VAL A 620 -20.95 10.98 -0.37
N LEU A 621 -20.81 11.98 -1.25
CA LEU A 621 -20.90 11.80 -2.70
C LEU A 621 -19.54 11.46 -3.33
N SER A 622 -18.45 11.89 -2.71
CA SER A 622 -17.08 11.65 -3.18
C SER A 622 -16.21 11.03 -2.08
N PRO A 623 -16.28 9.71 -1.84
CA PRO A 623 -15.52 9.06 -0.77
C PRO A 623 -14.00 9.25 -0.93
N ARG A 624 -13.53 9.45 -2.17
CA ARG A 624 -12.12 9.72 -2.47
C ARG A 624 -11.59 10.97 -1.77
N ILE A 625 -12.39 12.02 -1.61
CA ILE A 625 -11.94 13.26 -0.95
C ILE A 625 -11.70 13.05 0.56
N ALA A 626 -12.45 12.13 1.18
CA ALA A 626 -12.26 11.76 2.57
C ALA A 626 -10.93 11.03 2.80
N GLU A 627 -10.52 10.14 1.89
CA GLU A 627 -9.21 9.47 1.95
C GLU A 627 -8.05 10.46 1.79
N LEU A 628 -8.15 11.37 0.83
CA LEU A 628 -7.12 12.39 0.59
C LEU A 628 -6.97 13.33 1.80
N VAL A 629 -8.08 13.77 2.39
CA VAL A 629 -8.07 14.72 3.50
C VAL A 629 -7.75 14.06 4.85
N ARG A 630 -8.48 13.01 5.26
CA ARG A 630 -8.28 12.36 6.57
C ARG A 630 -7.08 11.42 6.62
N GLY A 631 -6.76 10.79 5.50
CA GLY A 631 -5.63 9.87 5.36
C GLY A 631 -4.34 10.63 5.11
N ALA A 632 -4.17 11.15 3.90
CA ALA A 632 -2.89 11.71 3.45
C ALA A 632 -2.60 13.10 4.04
N PHE A 633 -3.52 14.05 3.89
CA PHE A 633 -3.30 15.44 4.29
C PHE A 633 -3.24 15.63 5.80
N ALA A 634 -4.21 15.11 6.57
CA ALA A 634 -4.22 15.25 8.02
C ALA A 634 -3.00 14.57 8.67
N PHE A 635 -2.50 13.47 8.08
CA PHE A 635 -1.27 12.83 8.52
C PHE A 635 -0.04 13.72 8.26
N ALA A 636 0.14 14.22 7.04
CA ALA A 636 1.25 15.10 6.70
C ALA A 636 1.24 16.37 7.56
N PHE A 637 0.06 16.98 7.73
CA PHE A 637 -0.12 18.17 8.55
C PHE A 637 0.16 17.92 10.04
N ARG A 638 -0.19 16.76 10.58
CA ARG A 638 0.19 16.38 11.94
C ARG A 638 1.70 16.30 12.12
N GLN A 639 2.44 15.78 11.14
CA GLN A 639 3.90 15.67 11.24
C GLN A 639 4.58 17.04 11.39
N ILE A 640 4.00 18.09 10.79
CA ILE A 640 4.42 19.48 11.00
C ILE A 640 4.30 19.88 12.47
N PHE A 641 3.18 19.56 13.13
CA PHE A 641 2.98 19.82 14.56
C PHE A 641 3.79 18.92 15.48
N CYS A 642 4.16 17.71 15.06
CA CYS A 642 5.01 16.83 15.85
C CYS A 642 6.49 17.26 15.77
N HIS A 643 6.89 17.94 14.69
CA HIS A 643 8.28 18.34 14.46
C HIS A 643 8.72 19.43 15.43
N GLY A 644 9.54 19.05 16.41
CA GLY A 644 10.12 19.97 17.40
C GLY A 644 9.25 20.22 18.62
N ILE A 645 8.24 19.38 18.88
CA ILE A 645 7.54 19.38 20.16
C ILE A 645 8.50 18.95 21.29
N ARG A 646 8.52 19.68 22.40
CA ARG A 646 9.36 19.41 23.57
C ARG A 646 8.80 18.21 24.33
N GLN A 647 9.69 17.41 24.90
CA GLN A 647 9.32 16.37 25.87
C GLN A 647 9.46 16.96 27.28
N THR A 648 8.51 16.67 28.18
CA THR A 648 8.59 17.13 29.57
C THR A 648 9.77 16.48 30.29
N ASN A 649 10.71 17.29 30.79
CA ASN A 649 11.78 16.82 31.65
C ASN A 649 11.24 16.48 33.05
N ARG A 650 11.62 15.29 33.54
CA ARG A 650 11.20 14.62 34.77
C ARG A 650 11.66 15.29 36.07
N HIS A 651 11.36 16.55 36.31
CA HIS A 651 11.76 17.22 37.57
C HIS A 651 10.62 17.77 38.43
N PHE A 652 9.36 17.37 38.19
CA PHE A 652 8.27 17.53 39.16
C PHE A 652 7.51 16.21 39.29
N GLY A 653 7.45 15.68 40.51
CA GLY A 653 7.11 14.28 40.79
C GLY A 653 5.62 13.93 40.79
N ILE A 654 5.43 12.60 40.77
CA ILE A 654 4.23 11.79 41.12
C ILE A 654 3.31 11.38 39.94
N LEU A 655 3.42 10.08 39.60
CA LEU A 655 2.46 9.14 38.97
C LEU A 655 1.68 9.56 37.71
N SER A 656 2.20 9.21 36.52
CA SER A 656 1.49 8.48 35.44
C SER A 656 2.39 8.35 34.21
N SER A 657 2.53 7.15 33.66
CA SER A 657 3.40 6.80 32.51
C SER A 657 2.76 7.09 31.14
N SER A 658 2.05 8.21 30.97
CA SER A 658 1.28 8.51 29.74
C SER A 658 1.37 9.93 29.16
N ASN A 659 2.13 10.88 29.74
CA ASN A 659 2.10 12.27 29.27
C ASN A 659 3.20 12.65 28.26
N ALA A 660 3.22 12.00 27.09
CA ALA A 660 3.92 12.59 25.95
C ALA A 660 3.09 13.81 25.49
N LEU A 661 3.72 14.98 25.37
CA LEU A 661 3.03 16.18 24.88
C LEU A 661 2.49 15.90 23.48
N HIS A 662 1.16 15.87 23.36
CA HIS A 662 0.47 15.70 22.09
C HIS A 662 0.22 17.07 21.44
N PRO A 663 0.25 17.19 20.10
CA PRO A 663 -0.18 18.41 19.42
C PRO A 663 -1.53 18.95 19.89
N TRP A 664 -2.49 18.06 20.16
CA TRP A 664 -3.80 18.43 20.71
C TRP A 664 -3.70 19.21 22.03
N SER A 665 -2.82 18.79 22.95
CA SER A 665 -2.65 19.46 24.24
C SER A 665 -2.06 20.87 24.09
N PHE A 666 -1.26 21.11 23.05
CA PHE A 666 -0.80 22.46 22.69
C PHE A 666 -1.96 23.29 22.13
N ILE A 667 -2.71 22.73 21.19
CA ILE A 667 -3.85 23.37 20.53
C ILE A 667 -4.91 23.79 21.57
N GLU A 668 -5.25 22.89 22.48
CA GLU A 668 -6.18 23.14 23.58
C GLU A 668 -5.67 24.21 24.55
N ALA A 669 -4.36 24.20 24.87
CA ALA A 669 -3.75 25.22 25.71
C ALA A 669 -3.72 26.59 25.03
N VAL A 670 -3.50 26.67 23.71
CA VAL A 670 -3.61 27.91 22.93
C VAL A 670 -5.06 28.41 22.94
N SER A 671 -6.05 27.52 22.74
CA SER A 671 -7.47 27.87 22.81
C SER A 671 -7.87 28.46 24.17
N ASN A 672 -7.47 27.79 25.25
CA ASN A 672 -7.70 28.26 26.62
C ASN A 672 -6.97 29.59 26.90
N GLY A 673 -5.76 29.76 26.35
CA GLY A 673 -5.01 31.01 26.41
C GLY A 673 -5.74 32.15 25.70
N LEU A 674 -6.26 31.91 24.50
CA LEU A 674 -7.05 32.90 23.75
C LEU A 674 -8.33 33.28 24.48
N ALA A 675 -9.00 32.33 25.14
CA ALA A 675 -10.17 32.60 25.97
C ALA A 675 -9.84 33.40 27.25
N GLY A 676 -8.66 33.17 27.85
CA GLY A 676 -8.27 33.77 29.12
C GLY A 676 -7.47 35.09 29.04
N THR A 677 -7.00 35.51 27.86
CA THR A 677 -6.15 36.70 27.74
C THR A 677 -7.00 37.97 27.88
N LYS A 678 -6.79 38.74 28.96
CA LYS A 678 -7.31 40.11 29.15
C LYS A 678 -6.63 41.12 28.21
N CYS A 679 -6.57 40.83 26.91
CA CYS A 679 -6.23 41.83 25.91
C CYS A 679 -7.44 42.74 25.74
N GLY A 680 -7.23 44.05 25.90
CA GLY A 680 -8.27 45.06 26.00
C GLY A 680 -9.37 44.92 24.95
N GLY A 681 -10.61 44.81 25.43
CA GLY A 681 -11.82 44.87 24.62
C GLY A 681 -12.31 43.53 24.08
N SER A 682 -13.31 42.97 24.75
CA SER A 682 -14.43 42.21 24.15
C SER A 682 -14.31 40.71 23.83
N ILE A 683 -13.17 40.02 23.80
CA ILE A 683 -13.15 38.60 23.34
C ILE A 683 -13.43 37.59 24.47
N GLY A 684 -12.73 37.65 25.61
CA GLY A 684 -12.87 36.65 26.69
C GLY A 684 -14.25 36.61 27.36
N GLU A 685 -14.89 37.77 27.60
CA GLU A 685 -16.25 37.84 28.15
C GLU A 685 -17.31 37.38 27.13
N LYS A 686 -17.12 37.68 25.83
CA LYS A 686 -18.04 37.24 24.78
C LYS A 686 -17.97 35.74 24.55
N VAL A 687 -16.78 35.15 24.58
CA VAL A 687 -16.59 33.71 24.33
C VAL A 687 -17.10 32.85 25.48
N GLY A 688 -16.96 33.29 26.74
CA GLY A 688 -17.62 32.63 27.89
C GLY A 688 -19.15 32.62 27.75
N HIS A 689 -19.74 33.75 27.36
CA HIS A 689 -21.17 33.85 27.07
C HIS A 689 -21.60 33.06 25.83
N LEU A 690 -20.76 32.95 24.79
CA LEU A 690 -21.04 32.13 23.60
C LEU A 690 -20.94 30.63 23.90
N ALA A 691 -19.99 30.21 24.74
CA ALA A 691 -19.85 28.83 25.20
C ALA A 691 -21.03 28.41 26.09
N GLU A 692 -21.54 29.29 26.96
CA GLU A 692 -22.73 29.04 27.78
C GLU A 692 -24.04 29.05 26.95
N ASN A 693 -24.15 29.93 25.95
CA ASN A 693 -25.29 30.00 25.02
C ASN A 693 -25.12 29.11 23.78
N THR A 694 -24.21 28.11 23.82
CA THR A 694 -23.96 27.19 22.70
C THR A 694 -25.19 26.39 22.30
N SER A 695 -26.23 26.29 23.13
CA SER A 695 -27.46 25.53 22.84
C SER A 695 -28.13 25.92 21.52
N ARG A 696 -28.08 27.19 21.09
CA ARG A 696 -28.61 27.62 19.77
C ARG A 696 -27.61 27.42 18.64
N LEU A 697 -26.31 27.56 18.92
CA LEU A 697 -25.20 27.39 17.96
C LEU A 697 -24.81 25.93 17.71
N THR A 698 -25.15 25.01 18.63
CA THR A 698 -25.04 23.54 18.49
C THR A 698 -26.27 22.96 17.80
N LEU A 699 -27.40 23.68 17.81
CA LEU A 699 -28.56 23.33 16.98
C LEU A 699 -28.35 23.71 15.51
N SER A 700 -27.57 24.76 15.23
CA SER A 700 -27.03 25.01 13.89
C SER A 700 -25.80 24.14 13.66
N THR A 701 -25.68 23.52 12.49
CA THR A 701 -24.49 22.72 12.15
C THR A 701 -23.24 23.58 11.88
N THR A 702 -23.38 24.92 11.88
CA THR A 702 -22.33 25.89 11.53
C THR A 702 -22.22 27.05 12.51
N PHE A 703 -21.01 27.33 12.99
CA PHE A 703 -20.69 28.48 13.84
C PHE A 703 -20.59 29.77 13.01
N ARG A 704 -21.57 30.08 12.16
CA ARG A 704 -21.44 31.18 11.20
C ARG A 704 -21.59 32.57 11.80
N LEU A 705 -22.54 32.73 12.71
CA LEU A 705 -22.92 34.01 13.30
C LEU A 705 -22.97 33.92 14.82
N ASP A 706 -22.69 35.02 15.51
CA ASP A 706 -22.96 35.16 16.94
C ASP A 706 -24.45 35.48 17.23
N GLN A 707 -24.78 35.69 18.51
CA GLN A 707 -26.13 36.01 18.95
C GLN A 707 -26.69 37.32 18.36
N ASP A 708 -25.81 38.21 17.90
CA ASP A 708 -26.15 39.52 17.36
C ASP A 708 -26.12 39.54 15.81
N GLY A 709 -25.96 38.38 15.16
CA GLY A 709 -25.95 38.26 13.70
C GLY A 709 -24.64 38.69 13.04
N ARG A 710 -23.55 38.81 13.80
CA ARG A 710 -22.22 39.16 13.31
C ARG A 710 -21.43 37.89 12.97
N VAL A 711 -20.65 37.95 11.90
CA VAL A 711 -19.70 36.90 11.51
C VAL A 711 -18.61 36.72 12.57
N LEU A 712 -18.43 35.49 13.04
CA LEU A 712 -17.40 35.12 14.01
C LEU A 712 -15.99 35.25 13.41
N SER A 713 -15.05 35.74 14.23
CA SER A 713 -13.63 35.78 13.89
C SER A 713 -13.01 34.38 13.84
N PRO A 714 -11.88 34.20 13.12
CA PRO A 714 -11.15 32.92 13.09
C PRO A 714 -10.77 32.39 14.48
N GLU A 715 -10.47 33.29 15.44
CA GLU A 715 -10.16 32.98 16.82
C GLU A 715 -11.39 32.46 17.59
N GLU A 716 -12.54 33.14 17.47
CA GLU A 716 -13.80 32.71 18.09
C GLU A 716 -14.25 31.36 17.52
N LEU A 717 -14.12 31.17 16.20
CA LEU A 717 -14.38 29.90 15.52
C LEU A 717 -13.49 28.77 16.01
N LEU A 718 -12.19 29.04 16.20
CA LEU A 718 -11.24 28.04 16.70
C LEU A 718 -11.63 27.56 18.10
N ILE A 719 -11.99 28.50 18.99
CA ILE A 719 -12.37 28.16 20.37
C ILE A 719 -13.64 27.31 20.37
N LEU A 720 -14.66 27.72 19.59
CA LEU A 720 -15.92 26.97 19.48
C LEU A 720 -15.73 25.60 18.85
N ALA A 721 -14.88 25.48 17.82
CA ALA A 721 -14.57 24.21 17.19
C ALA A 721 -13.89 23.24 18.17
N ILE A 722 -12.90 23.70 18.94
CA ILE A 722 -12.22 22.89 19.95
C ILE A 722 -13.19 22.48 21.07
N TYR A 723 -14.03 23.41 21.53
CA TYR A 723 -15.07 23.12 22.51
C TYR A 723 -16.05 22.05 22.00
N SER A 724 -16.58 22.23 20.79
CA SER A 724 -17.51 21.28 20.16
C SER A 724 -16.89 19.89 20.00
N ILE A 725 -15.64 19.82 19.55
CA ILE A 725 -14.91 18.55 19.42
C ILE A 725 -14.73 17.89 20.79
N ASN A 726 -14.33 18.64 21.82
CA ASN A 726 -14.22 18.09 23.17
C ASN A 726 -15.58 17.57 23.67
N CYS A 727 -16.67 18.33 23.48
CA CYS A 727 -18.01 17.91 23.89
C CYS A 727 -18.50 16.64 23.18
N SER A 728 -18.21 16.44 21.88
CA SER A 728 -18.63 15.22 21.17
C SER A 728 -17.66 14.04 21.35
N HIS A 729 -16.35 14.30 21.40
CA HIS A 729 -15.32 13.26 21.38
C HIS A 729 -14.91 12.77 22.78
N GLU A 730 -15.06 13.58 23.83
CA GLU A 730 -14.77 13.14 25.21
C GLU A 730 -15.75 12.10 25.74
N PRO A 731 -17.08 12.25 25.59
CA PRO A 731 -18.03 11.20 25.98
C PRO A 731 -17.80 9.89 25.20
N ALA A 732 -17.38 9.98 23.94
CA ALA A 732 -17.07 8.82 23.09
C ALA A 732 -15.71 8.15 23.42
N ASN A 733 -14.91 8.76 24.30
CA ASN A 733 -13.52 8.38 24.63
C ASN A 733 -12.62 8.30 23.38
N ALA A 734 -12.74 9.27 22.49
CA ALA A 734 -11.97 9.30 21.25
C ALA A 734 -10.47 9.62 21.51
N PRO A 735 -9.54 9.01 20.74
CA PRO A 735 -8.12 9.32 20.87
C PRO A 735 -7.82 10.77 20.48
N LEU A 736 -6.76 11.36 21.06
CA LEU A 736 -6.33 12.74 20.75
C LEU A 736 -6.01 12.95 19.25
N ASP A 737 -5.62 11.89 18.55
CA ASP A 737 -5.43 11.90 17.09
C ASP A 737 -6.76 12.04 16.34
N GLY A 738 -7.84 11.42 16.83
CA GLY A 738 -9.19 11.61 16.30
C GLY A 738 -9.62 13.06 16.45
N LYS A 739 -9.45 13.63 17.66
CA LYS A 739 -9.72 15.06 17.91
C LYS A 739 -8.94 15.98 16.95
N PHE A 740 -7.66 15.71 16.71
CA PHE A 740 -6.84 16.48 15.76
C PHE A 740 -7.36 16.41 14.32
N ARG A 741 -7.73 15.22 13.83
CA ARG A 741 -8.31 15.06 12.49
C ARG A 741 -9.65 15.79 12.35
N SER A 742 -10.51 15.70 13.37
CA SER A 742 -11.78 16.41 13.40
C SER A 742 -11.58 17.92 13.31
N LEU A 743 -10.56 18.47 13.97
CA LEU A 743 -10.21 19.89 13.85
C LEU A 743 -9.70 20.27 12.45
N VAL A 744 -8.86 19.44 11.82
CA VAL A 744 -8.39 19.68 10.45
C VAL A 744 -9.56 19.78 9.49
N VAL A 745 -10.47 18.82 9.57
CA VAL A 745 -11.69 18.77 8.76
C VAL A 745 -12.60 19.96 9.04
N PHE A 746 -12.78 20.34 10.31
CA PHE A 746 -13.52 21.54 10.69
C PHE A 746 -12.95 22.80 10.03
N GLY A 747 -11.62 22.96 10.07
CA GLY A 747 -10.94 24.11 9.48
C GLY A 747 -11.02 24.16 7.96
N LEU A 748 -11.19 23.02 7.29
CA LEU A 748 -11.43 22.95 5.84
C LEU A 748 -12.87 23.30 5.49
N ASN A 749 -13.86 22.77 6.24
CA ASN A 749 -15.28 23.14 6.07
C ASN A 749 -15.51 24.65 6.26
N GLU A 750 -14.76 25.28 7.17
CA GLU A 750 -14.84 26.72 7.43
C GLU A 750 -13.84 27.56 6.62
N GLN A 751 -13.04 26.90 5.76
CA GLN A 751 -12.01 27.52 4.90
C GLN A 751 -10.98 28.39 5.65
N CYS A 752 -10.75 28.13 6.93
CA CYS A 752 -9.91 28.94 7.82
C CYS A 752 -8.71 28.20 8.43
N LEU A 753 -8.40 26.98 7.96
CA LEU A 753 -7.30 26.16 8.49
C LEU A 753 -5.93 26.86 8.47
N HIS A 754 -5.64 27.63 7.42
CA HIS A 754 -4.42 28.43 7.28
C HIS A 754 -4.35 29.57 8.33
N LEU A 755 -5.48 30.20 8.67
CA LEU A 755 -5.57 31.22 9.74
C LEU A 755 -5.36 30.57 11.10
N TRP A 756 -5.94 29.40 11.35
CA TRP A 756 -5.73 28.65 12.58
C TRP A 756 -4.26 28.23 12.75
N PHE A 757 -3.63 27.73 11.69
CA PHE A 757 -2.19 27.45 11.70
C PHE A 757 -1.37 28.70 12.02
N ASN A 758 -1.74 29.85 11.43
CA ASN A 758 -1.08 31.12 11.73
C ASN A 758 -1.25 31.54 13.20
N ILE A 759 -2.45 31.39 13.78
CA ILE A 759 -2.73 31.67 15.20
C ILE A 759 -1.84 30.82 16.10
N PHE A 760 -1.67 29.54 15.79
CA PHE A 760 -0.78 28.66 16.55
C PHE A 760 0.69 29.12 16.52
N CYS A 761 1.14 29.69 15.40
CA CYS A 761 2.53 30.13 15.22
C CYS A 761 2.81 31.56 15.74
N HIS A 762 1.85 32.49 15.62
CA HIS A 762 2.10 33.93 15.77
C HIS A 762 1.19 34.67 16.75
N SER A 763 0.28 34.00 17.47
CA SER A 763 -0.62 34.67 18.42
C SER A 763 0.14 35.49 19.49
N SER A 764 -0.13 36.79 19.55
CA SER A 764 0.46 37.72 20.52
C SER A 764 0.03 37.36 21.94
N GLY A 765 1.00 37.10 22.84
CA GLY A 765 0.73 36.73 24.24
C GLY A 765 0.84 35.23 24.54
N GLN A 766 1.00 34.37 23.52
CA GLN A 766 1.18 32.92 23.69
C GLN A 766 2.62 32.45 23.40
N ASP A 767 3.59 33.38 23.34
CA ASP A 767 4.99 33.05 23.10
C ASP A 767 5.52 32.09 24.15
N ALA A 768 5.30 32.39 25.43
CA ALA A 768 5.70 31.52 26.54
C ALA A 768 5.12 30.11 26.43
N LEU A 769 3.92 29.97 25.87
CA LEU A 769 3.28 28.68 25.63
C LEU A 769 3.94 27.94 24.45
N ARG A 770 4.22 28.62 23.33
CA ARG A 770 5.03 28.04 22.24
C ARG A 770 6.43 27.65 22.73
N GLU A 771 7.06 28.44 23.58
CA GLU A 771 8.37 28.11 24.13
C GLU A 771 8.32 26.89 25.05
N ARG A 772 7.22 26.73 25.79
CA ARG A 772 6.99 25.58 26.66
C ARG A 772 6.78 24.29 25.86
N TYR A 773 6.06 24.36 24.75
CA TYR A 773 5.68 23.18 23.95
C TYR A 773 6.63 22.88 22.80
N TYR A 774 7.38 23.84 22.28
CA TYR A 774 8.19 23.68 21.05
C TYR A 774 9.62 24.22 21.16
N HIS A 775 10.55 23.52 20.53
CA HIS A 775 11.92 24.00 20.27
C HIS A 775 11.92 25.11 19.21
N SER A 776 12.95 25.96 19.23
CA SER A 776 13.09 27.11 18.31
C SER A 776 13.17 26.71 16.82
N TRP A 777 13.62 25.49 16.52
CA TRP A 777 13.71 24.94 15.16
C TRP A 777 12.43 24.24 14.69
N SER A 778 11.34 24.24 15.48
CA SER A 778 10.05 23.70 15.03
C SER A 778 9.43 24.55 13.92
N PHE A 779 8.49 24.01 13.16
CA PHE A 779 7.71 24.81 12.21
C PHE A 779 6.88 25.88 12.94
N ILE A 780 6.31 25.54 14.10
CA ILE A 780 5.48 26.45 14.92
C ILE A 780 6.24 27.69 15.38
N ARG A 781 7.57 27.61 15.54
CA ARG A 781 8.42 28.71 16.05
C ARG A 781 9.38 29.29 15.01
N SER A 782 9.36 28.79 13.78
CA SER A 782 10.27 29.24 12.72
C SER A 782 9.53 30.03 11.62
N PRO A 783 10.26 30.87 10.85
CA PRO A 783 9.69 31.58 9.70
C PRO A 783 9.09 30.67 8.63
N ALA A 784 9.48 29.39 8.60
CA ALA A 784 8.91 28.39 7.70
C ALA A 784 7.39 28.18 7.90
N SER A 785 6.83 28.62 9.03
CA SER A 785 5.37 28.63 9.23
C SER A 785 4.64 29.47 8.18
N GLN A 786 5.24 30.53 7.65
CA GLN A 786 4.65 31.36 6.59
C GLN A 786 4.53 30.58 5.28
N GLN A 787 5.54 29.78 4.93
CA GLN A 787 5.50 28.92 3.74
C GLN A 787 4.35 27.91 3.84
N ILE A 788 4.19 27.28 5.01
CA ILE A 788 3.09 26.34 5.27
C ILE A 788 1.73 27.06 5.17
N CYS A 789 1.61 28.29 5.68
CA CYS A 789 0.37 29.06 5.54
C CYS A 789 0.02 29.30 4.06
N CYS A 790 0.99 29.66 3.21
CA CYS A 790 0.78 29.84 1.77
C CYS A 790 0.33 28.54 1.07
N GLU A 791 0.87 27.38 1.46
CA GLU A 791 0.43 26.09 0.93
C GLU A 791 -1.02 25.78 1.33
N LEU A 792 -1.36 25.96 2.61
CA LEU A 792 -2.71 25.71 3.12
C LEU A 792 -3.76 26.63 2.48
N LYS A 793 -3.39 27.84 2.04
CA LYS A 793 -4.28 28.77 1.35
C LYS A 793 -4.82 28.19 0.03
N LEU A 794 -4.08 27.32 -0.65
CA LEU A 794 -4.56 26.67 -1.88
C LEU A 794 -5.86 25.89 -1.65
N LEU A 795 -6.11 25.41 -0.43
CA LEU A 795 -7.33 24.68 -0.12
C LEU A 795 -8.57 25.60 0.03
N MET A 796 -8.39 26.91 0.20
CA MET A 796 -9.52 27.86 0.32
C MET A 796 -10.32 28.01 -0.97
N GLN A 797 -9.75 27.66 -2.12
CA GLN A 797 -10.43 27.75 -3.41
C GLN A 797 -11.55 26.71 -3.56
N PHE A 798 -11.64 25.74 -2.63
CA PHE A 798 -12.61 24.64 -2.67
C PHE A 798 -13.60 24.70 -1.51
N GLY A 799 -14.86 24.33 -1.77
CA GLY A 799 -15.87 24.11 -0.74
C GLY A 799 -15.87 22.64 -0.29
N PHE A 800 -15.68 22.41 1.01
CA PHE A 800 -15.69 21.08 1.63
C PHE A 800 -16.96 20.86 2.46
N SER A 801 -17.47 19.63 2.45
CA SER A 801 -18.61 19.20 3.25
C SER A 801 -18.29 17.85 3.89
N PHE A 802 -17.58 17.91 5.01
CA PHE A 802 -17.18 16.76 5.80
C PHE A 802 -17.94 16.66 7.12
N ASN A 803 -18.28 15.45 7.56
CA ASN A 803 -18.77 15.20 8.91
C ASN A 803 -17.61 15.19 9.92
N VAL A 804 -17.68 16.09 10.89
CA VAL A 804 -16.68 16.27 11.95
C VAL A 804 -16.68 15.08 12.91
N ASP A 805 -17.82 14.42 13.08
CA ASP A 805 -18.01 13.31 14.03
C ASP A 805 -17.77 11.93 13.39
N SER A 806 -17.32 11.85 12.13
CA SER A 806 -17.02 10.57 11.47
C SER A 806 -16.00 9.71 12.24
N GLU A 807 -15.06 10.33 12.96
CA GLU A 807 -14.04 9.64 13.76
C GLU A 807 -14.64 8.94 15.01
N ILE A 808 -15.84 9.33 15.47
CA ILE A 808 -16.52 8.72 16.62
C ILE A 808 -17.58 7.69 16.22
N VAL A 809 -18.27 7.88 15.07
CA VAL A 809 -19.26 6.91 14.55
C VAL A 809 -18.61 5.56 14.23
N CYS A 810 -17.42 5.59 13.62
CA CYS A 810 -16.62 4.39 13.35
C CYS A 810 -16.19 3.65 14.64
N ALA A 811 -16.01 4.37 15.75
CA ALA A 811 -15.62 3.77 17.03
C ALA A 811 -16.80 3.08 17.75
N GLU A 812 -18.04 3.54 17.53
CA GLU A 812 -19.26 2.91 18.09
C GLU A 812 -19.69 1.66 17.31
N GLU A 813 -19.52 1.63 15.99
CA GLU A 813 -19.74 0.45 15.14
C GLU A 813 -18.75 -0.69 15.48
N LEU A 814 -17.50 -0.35 15.83
CA LEU A 814 -16.50 -1.31 16.31
C LEU A 814 -16.80 -1.84 17.73
N LYS A 815 -17.40 -1.02 18.61
CA LYS A 815 -17.83 -1.44 19.96
C LYS A 815 -19.06 -2.34 19.93
N THR A 816 -20.01 -2.08 19.03
CA THR A 816 -21.23 -2.90 18.85
C THR A 816 -20.94 -4.25 18.20
N THR A 817 -20.02 -4.30 17.23
CA THR A 817 -19.52 -5.56 16.65
C THR A 817 -18.68 -6.38 17.63
N ALA A 818 -17.86 -5.72 18.48
CA ALA A 818 -17.13 -6.38 19.55
C ALA A 818 -18.07 -6.94 20.65
N ALA A 819 -19.12 -6.20 21.03
CA ALA A 819 -20.12 -6.66 22.00
C ALA A 819 -20.90 -7.88 21.47
N ALA A 820 -21.27 -7.90 20.18
CA ALA A 820 -21.92 -9.03 19.53
C ALA A 820 -21.02 -10.29 19.45
N SER A 821 -19.70 -10.11 19.37
CA SER A 821 -18.73 -11.23 19.39
C SER A 821 -18.48 -11.82 20.78
N SER A 822 -18.89 -11.12 21.85
CA SER A 822 -18.64 -11.53 23.25
C SER A 822 -19.76 -12.35 23.89
N THR A 823 -20.85 -12.64 23.17
CA THR A 823 -22.02 -13.39 23.68
C THR A 823 -22.14 -14.84 23.17
N ASN A 824 -21.18 -15.38 22.41
CA ASN A 824 -21.30 -16.72 21.83
C ASN A 824 -20.49 -17.86 22.49
N ASP A 825 -19.78 -17.61 23.59
CA ASP A 825 -19.11 -18.67 24.36
C ASP A 825 -19.82 -18.93 25.69
N LYS A 826 -20.94 -19.66 25.63
CA LYS A 826 -21.46 -20.54 26.70
C LYS A 826 -22.75 -21.25 26.26
N LYS A 827 -22.61 -22.47 25.73
CA LYS A 827 -23.38 -23.69 26.09
C LYS A 827 -23.27 -24.75 24.98
N GLN A 828 -22.41 -25.74 25.20
CA GLN A 828 -22.68 -27.12 24.80
C GLN A 828 -23.12 -27.88 26.05
N ASN A 829 -24.34 -28.41 26.06
CA ASN A 829 -24.63 -29.81 26.41
C ASN A 829 -26.13 -30.12 26.45
N ILE A 830 -26.49 -31.20 25.71
CA ILE A 830 -27.65 -32.10 25.89
C ILE A 830 -29.01 -31.49 25.49
N GLY A 831 -29.88 -32.09 24.69
CA GLY A 831 -29.94 -33.38 24.02
C GLY A 831 -31.36 -33.56 23.45
N GLU A 832 -31.45 -34.27 22.33
CA GLU A 832 -32.59 -35.05 21.81
C GLU A 832 -33.93 -34.39 21.36
N ASN A 833 -34.30 -34.82 20.14
CA ASN A 833 -35.64 -35.06 19.58
C ASN A 833 -36.48 -33.89 19.05
N GLY A 834 -36.75 -33.92 17.73
CA GLY A 834 -37.91 -33.24 17.16
C GLY A 834 -37.81 -32.91 15.68
N ILE A 835 -38.28 -33.82 14.83
CA ILE A 835 -38.45 -33.69 13.37
C ILE A 835 -39.55 -32.67 13.02
N VAL A 836 -39.19 -31.71 12.14
CA VAL A 836 -39.95 -31.06 11.03
C VAL A 836 -41.30 -30.37 11.30
N LYS A 837 -41.39 -29.07 10.95
CA LYS A 837 -42.34 -28.56 9.93
C LYS A 837 -42.06 -27.13 9.45
N GLU A 838 -42.33 -26.94 8.16
CA GLU A 838 -42.14 -25.78 7.29
C GLU A 838 -42.93 -24.52 7.69
N ASN A 839 -42.38 -23.33 7.40
CA ASN A 839 -42.93 -22.42 6.39
C ASN A 839 -42.07 -21.15 6.26
N GLY A 840 -41.94 -20.67 5.04
CA GLY A 840 -41.06 -19.56 4.66
C GLY A 840 -41.59 -18.18 5.01
N ASP A 841 -40.69 -17.19 4.98
CA ASP A 841 -40.88 -15.99 4.18
C ASP A 841 -39.57 -15.19 4.09
N LYS A 842 -39.23 -14.80 2.86
CA LYS A 842 -38.15 -13.86 2.54
C LYS A 842 -38.63 -12.45 2.84
N LYS A 843 -37.88 -11.65 3.61
CA LYS A 843 -37.80 -10.18 3.40
C LYS A 843 -36.65 -9.52 4.18
N GLY A 844 -35.72 -8.96 3.39
CA GLY A 844 -34.98 -7.71 3.55
C GLY A 844 -34.58 -7.21 4.93
N LEU A 845 -33.27 -7.30 5.21
CA LEU A 845 -32.56 -6.34 6.06
C LEU A 845 -32.45 -5.00 5.33
N LEU A 846 -32.95 -3.91 5.94
CA LEU A 846 -32.47 -2.54 5.74
C LEU A 846 -32.99 -1.67 6.90
N ARG A 847 -32.16 -1.46 7.94
CA ARG A 847 -32.18 -0.25 8.78
C ARG A 847 -31.04 -0.29 9.80
N ASN A 848 -30.19 0.72 9.83
CA ASN A 848 -30.07 1.62 10.98
C ASN A 848 -29.05 2.73 10.73
N GLY A 849 -29.54 3.95 10.85
CA GLY A 849 -28.80 5.20 10.91
C GLY A 849 -29.77 6.30 11.30
N ILE A 850 -29.97 6.51 12.61
CA ILE A 850 -30.60 7.73 13.17
C ILE A 850 -29.96 8.00 14.55
N PRO A 851 -29.45 9.21 14.82
CA PRO A 851 -29.10 9.65 16.17
C PRO A 851 -30.31 10.25 16.93
N LEU A 852 -30.26 10.07 18.24
CA LEU A 852 -31.25 10.40 19.28
C LEU A 852 -31.97 11.76 19.14
N LYS A 853 -33.31 11.72 19.07
CA LYS A 853 -34.24 12.75 19.58
C LYS A 853 -35.60 12.12 19.98
N GLU A 854 -35.58 11.09 20.82
CA GLU A 854 -36.84 10.49 21.33
C GLU A 854 -37.38 11.16 22.61
N GLY A 855 -36.59 11.98 23.33
CA GLY A 855 -37.06 12.61 24.57
C GLY A 855 -38.03 13.79 24.43
N VAL A 856 -38.09 14.44 23.26
CA VAL A 856 -38.88 15.67 23.06
C VAL A 856 -40.25 15.40 22.42
N ARG A 857 -40.39 14.29 21.68
CA ARG A 857 -41.66 13.86 21.08
C ARG A 857 -42.67 13.40 22.14
N ASP A 858 -42.20 12.68 23.16
CA ASP A 858 -43.07 12.13 24.21
C ASP A 858 -43.67 13.19 25.14
N LEU A 859 -43.03 14.36 25.26
CA LEU A 859 -43.53 15.44 26.12
C LEU A 859 -44.59 16.30 25.41
N LEU A 860 -44.49 16.46 24.09
CA LEU A 860 -45.42 17.23 23.28
C LEU A 860 -46.69 16.44 22.91
N ILE A 861 -46.59 15.11 22.77
CA ILE A 861 -47.75 14.23 22.54
C ILE A 861 -48.60 14.07 23.82
N LYS A 862 -48.00 14.18 25.01
CA LYS A 862 -48.70 14.02 26.30
C LYS A 862 -49.58 15.21 26.70
N HIS A 863 -49.41 16.37 26.06
CA HIS A 863 -50.13 17.60 26.42
C HIS A 863 -51.19 18.06 25.39
N HIS A 864 -51.60 17.21 24.44
CA HIS A 864 -52.77 17.44 23.57
C HIS A 864 -52.86 18.85 22.94
N LEU A 865 -51.75 19.39 22.45
CA LEU A 865 -51.76 20.61 21.66
C LEU A 865 -51.58 20.25 20.19
N PHE A 866 -52.72 20.29 19.48
CA PHE A 866 -52.95 20.14 18.04
C PHE A 866 -53.33 18.74 17.53
N SER A 867 -54.58 18.65 17.05
CA SER A 867 -55.21 17.53 16.37
C SER A 867 -54.91 17.55 14.86
N TRP A 868 -54.64 16.36 14.31
CA TRP A 868 -55.05 15.84 12.99
C TRP A 868 -55.54 16.85 11.93
N ASP A 869 -54.80 17.00 10.84
CA ASP A 869 -55.09 16.40 9.51
C ASP A 869 -54.08 16.93 8.46
N ILE A 870 -53.76 16.06 7.48
CA ILE A 870 -52.84 16.15 6.32
C ILE A 870 -51.52 15.39 6.49
#